data_AF-A0A2S9YU87-F1
#
_entry.id   AF-A0A2S9YU87-F1
#
_cell.length_a   1.000
_cell.length_b   1.000
_cell.length_c   1.000
_cell.angle_alpha   90.00
_cell.angle_beta   90.00
_cell.angle_gamma   90.00
#
_symmetry.space_group_name_H-M   'P 1'
#
loop_
_entity.id
_entity.type
_entity.pdbx_description
1 polymer ?
#
loop_
_entity_poly.entity_id
_entity_poly.type
_entity_poly.pdbx_seq_one_letter_code
_entity_poly.pdbx_strand_id
1 'polypeptide(L)'
;MTEPRPDPSNPDRAAAILRALVPALIVMAFAGWLLWPVPTGVMPLSADHTVHLTRIVLTAQRFTTTGALSGWEPTWFFGFPLGDLYPPLGDLLIMLIHALGLGALDWPSAYALGFYLVFAIQGLVLIRIGRLFGFGAWPGLIAALLMLADAGFTREGGWMYTVYFGVWPQALATSLAWLGLGELARALGWRSTQALAEFDPEPVTENQGLRASLWAGLWFGAALLAHPIVLPTLGIGGLLLIITLIPRAPVSWRVGLARCALAGIGAALLAAWWWVPMLQHKAWMASYGWLFASFETMASWLAEDGRWAQRMPAAVGFVALAGIALAGLGAGRVARFVALFTLVQWLLASSDAFWQLRLDRFSEGFTHIQYQRFLIGAKPGLYLCAGLASVAPAGWARRLFIERERLHWPVFRSRAVPSQLAVGAAILLAPISVAACLWLIDDVRASLTKHEVGEVQTQRVPNNPEFDADYQAFLQWARAQWDAREHDYRIAVRDQRNSHVFMDAPVWTATPQYKIGFTPGDNFVHKPESADRELLDKLGVRWVVGRDRRRGQARANEVARFGNIFVKAHRGQPRSLAWLEGAGQLDVLHADLRGGLVRVRVRDVEPGARVVFGVAGYPRWQLTLDGQALEWFEQPVHGDAAPISLDARRAGQLRGGKAAGDDGSEPTLIAAELPAGTTDAILELRYLERNGVEWLAELLSLLAWVAVGLALITTRPGPSARLAQIQASLVRLIHPLTVMVLIPAIMGLAYARWQLAAQDEADELLGWVEAGAATTSRVEPGPVKTEMLIRPAVIMRPRPRKPAVIELELERVPETISGWVGIDDDQAQTGGRWAQHNLRLEIRWTGHPESQWLVLEELTVPHDAKRIEFSASTGALSYLPVYLRITDQTDGKRLPRLGINLELGAVPDSSVDQAHPRR
;
A
#
# COMPACT_ATOMS: atom_id res chain seq x y z
N MET A 1 -41.50 8.38 -33.20
CA MET A 1 -41.82 6.94 -33.13
C MET A 1 -41.42 6.44 -31.75
N THR A 2 -42.39 6.28 -30.86
CA THR A 2 -42.18 5.67 -29.54
C THR A 2 -42.10 4.16 -29.74
N GLU A 3 -40.92 3.56 -29.53
CA GLU A 3 -40.82 2.11 -29.47
C GLU A 3 -41.84 1.57 -28.45
N PRO A 4 -42.61 0.53 -28.80
CA PRO A 4 -43.56 -0.07 -27.88
C PRO A 4 -42.80 -0.53 -26.63
N ARG A 5 -43.29 -0.14 -25.44
CA ARG A 5 -42.73 -0.61 -24.18
C ARG A 5 -42.75 -2.14 -24.21
N PRO A 6 -41.59 -2.81 -24.01
CA PRO A 6 -41.51 -4.26 -24.12
C PRO A 6 -42.43 -4.91 -23.08
N ASP A 7 -43.26 -5.84 -23.55
CA ASP A 7 -44.23 -6.59 -22.75
C ASP A 7 -43.51 -7.33 -21.60
N PRO A 8 -43.83 -7.02 -20.32
CA PRO A 8 -43.23 -7.68 -19.17
C PRO A 8 -43.59 -9.17 -19.05
N SER A 9 -44.58 -9.66 -19.78
CA SER A 9 -45.01 -11.07 -19.76
C SER A 9 -44.20 -11.99 -20.69
N ASN A 10 -43.26 -11.46 -21.48
CA ASN A 10 -42.49 -12.28 -22.42
C ASN A 10 -41.54 -13.27 -21.66
N PRO A 11 -41.76 -14.59 -21.74
CA PRO A 11 -40.93 -15.60 -21.06
C PRO A 11 -39.45 -15.54 -21.50
N ASP A 12 -39.16 -15.06 -22.72
CA ASP A 12 -37.80 -14.88 -23.21
C ASP A 12 -37.02 -13.83 -22.41
N ARG A 13 -37.71 -12.82 -21.86
CA ARG A 13 -37.11 -11.77 -21.03
C ARG A 13 -36.71 -12.30 -19.68
N ALA A 14 -37.58 -13.09 -19.03
CA ALA A 14 -37.26 -13.74 -17.75
C ALA A 14 -36.08 -14.69 -17.91
N ALA A 15 -36.07 -15.51 -18.97
CA ALA A 15 -34.95 -16.39 -19.29
C ALA A 15 -33.65 -15.62 -19.61
N ALA A 16 -33.73 -14.46 -20.27
CA ALA A 16 -32.57 -13.61 -20.54
C ALA A 16 -32.01 -12.96 -19.26
N ILE A 17 -32.87 -12.44 -18.38
CA ILE A 17 -32.46 -11.89 -17.08
C ILE A 17 -31.82 -12.97 -16.23
N LEU A 18 -32.44 -14.14 -16.12
CA LEU A 18 -31.89 -15.26 -15.36
C LEU A 18 -30.51 -15.66 -15.89
N ARG A 19 -30.37 -15.87 -17.21
CA ARG A 19 -29.06 -16.16 -17.84
C ARG A 19 -28.00 -15.08 -17.57
N ALA A 20 -28.39 -13.81 -17.51
CA ALA A 20 -27.47 -12.72 -17.19
C ALA A 20 -27.03 -12.70 -15.72
N LEU A 21 -27.91 -13.16 -14.81
CA LEU A 21 -27.68 -13.22 -13.36
C LEU A 21 -26.95 -14.48 -12.91
N VAL A 22 -27.10 -15.61 -13.61
CA VAL A 22 -26.48 -16.91 -13.21
C VAL A 22 -25.00 -16.77 -12.86
N PRO A 23 -24.12 -16.14 -13.68
CA PRO A 23 -22.71 -16.00 -13.30
C PRO A 23 -22.50 -15.24 -11.99
N ALA A 24 -23.29 -14.19 -11.74
CA ALA A 24 -23.20 -13.41 -10.51
C ALA A 24 -23.68 -14.23 -9.29
N LEU A 25 -24.77 -14.98 -9.43
CA LEU A 25 -25.28 -15.87 -8.38
C LEU A 25 -24.26 -16.97 -8.04
N ILE A 26 -23.60 -17.55 -9.04
CA ILE A 26 -22.51 -18.53 -8.83
C ILE A 26 -21.38 -17.91 -8.03
N VAL A 27 -20.94 -16.69 -8.38
CA VAL A 27 -19.88 -15.98 -7.63
C VAL A 27 -20.30 -15.69 -6.20
N MET A 28 -21.52 -15.19 -5.98
CA MET A 28 -22.03 -14.91 -4.63
C MET A 28 -22.12 -16.18 -3.78
N ALA A 29 -22.61 -17.28 -4.36
CA ALA A 29 -22.71 -18.57 -3.69
C ALA A 29 -21.31 -19.16 -3.39
N PHE A 30 -20.38 -19.08 -4.34
CA PHE A 30 -19.01 -19.57 -4.16
C PHE A 30 -18.24 -18.77 -3.10
N ALA A 31 -18.35 -17.43 -3.13
CA ALA A 31 -17.82 -16.57 -2.08
C ALA A 31 -18.43 -16.90 -0.71
N GLY A 32 -19.74 -17.18 -0.66
CA GLY A 32 -20.44 -17.51 0.58
C GLY A 32 -20.04 -18.88 1.13
N TRP A 33 -19.82 -19.85 0.24
CA TRP A 33 -19.30 -21.17 0.59
C TRP A 33 -17.88 -21.09 1.14
N LEU A 34 -16.98 -20.37 0.46
CA LEU A 34 -15.61 -20.19 0.93
C LEU A 34 -15.55 -19.46 2.27
N LEU A 35 -16.34 -18.40 2.45
CA LEU A 35 -16.30 -17.60 3.68
C LEU A 35 -17.21 -18.11 4.80
N TRP A 36 -17.84 -19.28 4.66
CA TRP A 36 -18.76 -19.75 5.69
C TRP A 36 -18.06 -19.87 7.07
N PRO A 37 -18.64 -19.37 8.19
CA PRO A 37 -20.00 -18.85 8.36
C PRO A 37 -20.17 -17.33 8.24
N VAL A 38 -19.20 -16.57 7.72
CA VAL A 38 -19.20 -15.09 7.68
C VAL A 38 -20.51 -14.46 7.16
N PRO A 39 -21.14 -14.93 6.06
CA PRO A 39 -22.37 -14.32 5.56
C PRO A 39 -23.54 -14.35 6.56
N THR A 40 -23.46 -15.13 7.63
CA THR A 40 -24.47 -15.19 8.71
C THR A 40 -24.27 -14.14 9.81
N GLY A 41 -23.26 -13.26 9.68
CA GLY A 41 -22.93 -12.24 10.68
C GLY A 41 -21.72 -12.59 11.55
N VAL A 42 -21.06 -13.73 11.31
CA VAL A 42 -19.87 -14.13 12.08
C VAL A 42 -18.63 -13.44 11.55
N MET A 43 -18.10 -12.49 12.31
CA MET A 43 -16.91 -11.75 11.93
C MET A 43 -15.64 -12.65 11.93
N PRO A 44 -14.76 -12.57 10.91
CA PRO A 44 -13.42 -13.14 10.99
C PRO A 44 -12.60 -12.48 12.10
N LEU A 45 -11.85 -13.27 12.87
CA LEU A 45 -11.06 -12.81 14.03
C LEU A 45 -9.55 -12.99 13.86
N SER A 46 -9.08 -13.29 12.65
CA SER A 46 -7.65 -13.32 12.33
C SER A 46 -7.07 -11.92 12.15
N ALA A 47 -5.81 -11.75 12.52
CA ALA A 47 -4.97 -10.59 12.22
C ALA A 47 -5.72 -9.23 12.22
N ASP A 48 -5.75 -8.49 11.12
CA ASP A 48 -6.10 -7.06 11.12
C ASP A 48 -7.61 -6.80 11.22
N HIS A 49 -8.45 -7.84 11.22
CA HIS A 49 -9.90 -7.68 11.26
C HIS A 49 -10.40 -6.91 12.49
N THR A 50 -9.86 -7.21 13.67
CA THR A 50 -10.20 -6.50 14.92
C THR A 50 -9.75 -5.04 14.90
N VAL A 51 -8.62 -4.74 14.24
CA VAL A 51 -8.11 -3.38 14.08
C VAL A 51 -9.03 -2.57 13.18
N HIS A 52 -9.46 -3.16 12.05
CA HIS A 52 -10.42 -2.52 11.16
C HIS A 52 -11.76 -2.25 11.85
N LEU A 53 -12.29 -3.21 12.62
CA LEU A 53 -13.53 -3.02 13.38
C LEU A 53 -13.43 -1.81 14.31
N THR A 54 -12.35 -1.70 15.08
CA THR A 54 -12.15 -0.56 15.98
C THR A 54 -12.09 0.76 15.22
N ARG A 55 -11.31 0.81 14.14
CA ARG A 55 -11.19 2.02 13.33
C ARG A 55 -12.56 2.46 12.79
N ILE A 56 -13.35 1.52 12.27
CA ILE A 56 -14.73 1.76 11.78
C ILE A 56 -15.60 2.38 12.87
N VAL A 57 -15.60 1.80 14.06
CA VAL A 57 -16.40 2.28 15.19
C VAL A 57 -15.95 3.67 15.62
N LEU A 58 -14.64 3.93 15.67
CA LEU A 58 -14.09 5.24 16.01
C LEU A 58 -14.48 6.30 14.96
N THR A 59 -14.42 5.96 13.67
CA THR A 59 -14.89 6.83 12.58
C THR A 59 -16.38 7.12 12.70
N ALA A 60 -17.19 6.11 13.02
CA ALA A 60 -18.62 6.28 13.22
C ALA A 60 -18.93 7.17 14.42
N GLN A 61 -18.26 6.94 15.56
CA GLN A 61 -18.40 7.76 16.76
C GLN A 61 -18.06 9.22 16.44
N ARG A 62 -16.90 9.48 15.82
CA ARG A 62 -16.50 10.84 15.42
C ARG A 62 -17.54 11.47 14.50
N PHE A 63 -17.98 10.77 13.46
CA PHE A 63 -19.00 11.28 12.55
C PHE A 63 -20.29 11.65 13.28
N THR A 64 -20.75 10.82 14.23
CA THR A 64 -21.97 11.11 15.00
C THR A 64 -21.81 12.25 16.01
N THR A 65 -20.63 12.44 16.58
CA THR A 65 -20.40 13.45 17.63
C THR A 65 -20.00 14.81 17.07
N THR A 66 -19.24 14.86 15.98
CA THR A 66 -18.69 16.10 15.42
C THR A 66 -19.17 16.39 13.99
N GLY A 67 -19.76 15.43 13.29
CA GLY A 67 -20.07 15.54 11.87
C GLY A 67 -18.85 15.42 10.95
N ALA A 68 -17.66 15.14 11.50
CA ALA A 68 -16.42 15.01 10.74
C ALA A 68 -16.02 13.53 10.53
N LEU A 69 -15.42 13.24 9.37
CA LEU A 69 -14.85 11.93 9.07
C LEU A 69 -13.37 11.81 9.44
N SER A 70 -12.74 12.91 9.84
CA SER A 70 -11.35 12.92 10.27
C SER A 70 -11.08 13.82 11.47
N GLY A 71 -9.95 13.59 12.14
CA GLY A 71 -9.38 14.40 13.21
C GLY A 71 -8.67 13.56 14.27
N TRP A 72 -8.32 14.17 15.42
CA TRP A 72 -7.57 13.47 16.45
C TRP A 72 -8.38 12.41 17.19
N GLU A 73 -7.80 11.22 17.37
CA GLU A 73 -8.38 10.14 18.16
C GLU A 73 -7.38 9.62 19.20
N PRO A 74 -7.64 9.79 20.50
CA PRO A 74 -6.73 9.36 21.56
C PRO A 74 -6.76 7.85 21.83
N THR A 75 -7.65 7.06 21.23
CA THR A 75 -7.84 5.64 21.59
C THR A 75 -6.57 4.79 21.46
N TRP A 76 -5.70 5.04 20.47
CA TRP A 76 -4.45 4.29 20.28
C TRP A 76 -3.20 5.16 20.52
N PHE A 77 -2.11 4.53 20.96
CA PHE A 77 -0.78 5.16 21.14
C PHE A 77 -0.82 6.45 21.98
N PHE A 78 -0.16 7.52 21.55
CA PHE A 78 -0.32 8.88 22.07
C PHE A 78 -1.41 9.67 21.32
N GLY A 79 -2.32 8.96 20.66
CA GLY A 79 -3.29 9.49 19.70
C GLY A 79 -2.81 9.40 18.26
N PHE A 80 -3.75 9.49 17.32
CA PHE A 80 -3.47 9.45 15.88
C PHE A 80 -4.50 10.28 15.08
N PRO A 81 -4.14 10.76 13.87
CA PRO A 81 -5.03 11.55 13.02
C PRO A 81 -5.96 10.63 12.21
N LEU A 82 -7.04 10.15 12.85
CA LEU A 82 -8.04 9.28 12.26
C LEU A 82 -8.59 9.90 10.97
N GLY A 83 -8.59 9.13 9.87
CA GLY A 83 -9.16 9.54 8.59
C GLY A 83 -8.30 10.47 7.73
N ASP A 84 -7.15 10.95 8.20
CA ASP A 84 -6.29 11.85 7.41
C ASP A 84 -5.23 11.09 6.59
N LEU A 85 -4.60 10.06 7.17
CA LEU A 85 -3.43 9.39 6.57
C LEU A 85 -3.73 8.04 5.93
N TYR A 86 -4.94 7.50 6.13
CA TYR A 86 -5.39 6.24 5.55
C TYR A 86 -6.77 6.40 4.89
N PRO A 87 -7.01 5.84 3.69
CA PRO A 87 -8.26 5.99 2.98
C PRO A 87 -9.47 5.37 3.71
N PRO A 88 -10.63 6.05 3.77
CA PRO A 88 -11.73 5.62 4.63
C PRO A 88 -12.87 4.85 3.93
N LEU A 89 -12.83 4.57 2.61
CA LEU A 89 -13.98 3.97 1.91
C LEU A 89 -14.40 2.62 2.50
N GLY A 90 -13.43 1.79 2.89
CA GLY A 90 -13.72 0.53 3.55
C GLY A 90 -14.53 0.75 4.83
N ASP A 91 -14.19 1.78 5.60
CA ASP A 91 -14.85 2.07 6.87
C ASP A 91 -16.26 2.62 6.63
N LEU A 92 -16.40 3.55 5.68
CA LEU A 92 -17.68 4.13 5.26
C LEU A 92 -18.65 3.07 4.74
N LEU A 93 -18.15 2.04 4.05
CA LEU A 93 -18.99 0.92 3.58
C LEU A 93 -19.60 0.15 4.75
N ILE A 94 -18.81 -0.19 5.78
CA ILE A 94 -19.32 -0.92 6.95
C ILE A 94 -20.27 -0.04 7.76
N MET A 95 -19.95 1.25 7.93
CA MET A 95 -20.85 2.23 8.55
C MET A 95 -22.20 2.30 7.84
N LEU A 96 -22.20 2.32 6.50
CA LEU A 96 -23.41 2.32 5.70
C LEU A 96 -24.23 1.04 5.91
N ILE A 97 -23.60 -0.13 5.93
CA ILE A 97 -24.27 -1.42 6.17
C ILE A 97 -24.90 -1.44 7.57
N HIS A 98 -24.16 -1.00 8.58
CA HIS A 98 -24.68 -0.89 9.95
C HIS A 98 -25.88 0.04 10.03
N ALA A 99 -25.80 1.23 9.40
CA ALA A 99 -26.90 2.18 9.34
C ALA A 99 -28.13 1.63 8.60
N LEU A 100 -27.94 0.96 7.45
CA LEU A 100 -29.02 0.31 6.69
C LEU A 100 -29.60 -0.92 7.40
N GLY A 101 -28.87 -1.50 8.36
CA GLY A 101 -29.37 -2.54 9.25
C GLY A 101 -30.44 -2.04 10.22
N LEU A 102 -30.62 -0.72 10.38
CA LEU A 102 -31.63 -0.11 11.26
C LEU A 102 -31.62 -0.68 12.70
N GLY A 103 -30.43 -1.00 13.21
CA GLY A 103 -30.22 -1.60 14.53
C GLY A 103 -30.34 -3.13 14.60
N ALA A 104 -30.68 -3.81 13.50
CA ALA A 104 -30.70 -5.28 13.45
C ALA A 104 -29.30 -5.91 13.32
N LEU A 105 -28.31 -5.14 12.86
CA LEU A 105 -26.92 -5.57 12.75
C LEU A 105 -26.10 -4.83 13.80
N ASP A 106 -25.40 -5.58 14.65
CA ASP A 106 -24.33 -5.01 15.47
C ASP A 106 -23.07 -4.76 14.61
N TRP A 107 -22.05 -4.12 15.21
CA TRP A 107 -20.82 -3.79 14.49
C TRP A 107 -20.09 -5.03 13.91
N PRO A 108 -19.91 -6.14 14.65
CA PRO A 108 -19.36 -7.37 14.08
C PRO A 108 -20.18 -7.95 12.92
N SER A 109 -21.52 -7.97 13.02
CA SER A 109 -22.37 -8.51 11.94
C SER A 109 -22.34 -7.62 10.70
N ALA A 110 -22.37 -6.30 10.87
CA ALA A 110 -22.23 -5.36 9.77
C ALA A 110 -20.85 -5.49 9.10
N TYR A 111 -19.79 -5.67 9.89
CA TYR A 111 -18.45 -5.95 9.40
C TYR A 111 -18.39 -7.25 8.59
N ALA A 112 -18.93 -8.34 9.14
CA ALA A 112 -18.95 -9.65 8.49
C ALA A 112 -19.65 -9.59 7.13
N LEU A 113 -20.83 -8.96 7.08
CA LEU A 113 -21.58 -8.77 5.85
C LEU A 113 -20.81 -7.90 4.84
N GLY A 114 -20.24 -6.78 5.28
CA GLY A 114 -19.47 -5.92 4.38
C GLY A 114 -18.19 -6.58 3.86
N PHE A 115 -17.49 -7.34 4.69
CA PHE A 115 -16.34 -8.14 4.27
C PHE A 115 -16.74 -9.21 3.24
N TYR A 116 -17.86 -9.93 3.46
CA TYR A 116 -18.41 -10.87 2.47
C TYR A 116 -18.70 -10.18 1.13
N LEU A 117 -19.36 -9.01 1.16
CA LEU A 117 -19.66 -8.25 -0.04
C LEU A 117 -18.39 -7.79 -0.77
N VAL A 118 -17.40 -7.28 -0.05
CA VAL A 118 -16.10 -6.89 -0.64
C VAL A 118 -15.41 -8.10 -1.28
N PHE A 119 -15.41 -9.24 -0.60
CA PHE A 119 -14.81 -10.45 -1.15
C PHE A 119 -15.51 -10.88 -2.44
N ALA A 120 -16.85 -10.92 -2.45
CA ALA A 120 -17.63 -11.24 -3.64
C ALA A 120 -17.48 -10.21 -4.78
N ILE A 121 -17.34 -8.91 -4.45
CA ILE A 121 -17.12 -7.83 -5.42
C ILE A 121 -15.91 -8.11 -6.31
N GLN A 122 -14.83 -8.72 -5.79
CA GLN A 122 -13.67 -9.10 -6.58
C GLN A 122 -14.08 -9.98 -7.78
N GLY A 123 -14.90 -11.01 -7.53
CA GLY A 123 -15.41 -11.89 -8.58
C GLY A 123 -16.46 -11.23 -9.48
N LEU A 124 -17.38 -10.44 -8.91
CA LEU A 124 -18.42 -9.74 -9.67
C LEU A 124 -17.82 -8.74 -10.66
N VAL A 125 -16.76 -8.04 -10.24
CA VAL A 125 -15.99 -7.16 -11.12
C VAL A 125 -15.37 -7.95 -12.27
N LEU A 126 -14.78 -9.13 -12.02
CA LEU A 126 -14.18 -9.95 -13.08
C LEU A 126 -15.20 -10.40 -14.14
N ILE A 127 -16.44 -10.73 -13.75
CA ILE A 127 -17.53 -10.99 -14.69
C ILE A 127 -17.85 -9.73 -15.51
N ARG A 128 -17.98 -8.58 -14.82
CA ARG A 128 -18.32 -7.32 -15.46
C ARG A 128 -17.25 -6.87 -16.45
N ILE A 129 -15.98 -6.89 -16.06
CA ILE A 129 -14.88 -6.48 -16.94
C ILE A 129 -14.62 -7.51 -18.04
N GLY A 130 -14.86 -8.81 -17.80
CA GLY A 130 -14.85 -9.82 -18.86
C GLY A 130 -15.84 -9.48 -19.98
N ARG A 131 -17.04 -9.00 -19.63
CA ARG A 131 -18.01 -8.46 -20.60
C ARG A 131 -17.52 -7.15 -21.24
N LEU A 132 -17.04 -6.18 -20.45
CA LEU A 132 -16.60 -4.87 -20.94
C LEU A 132 -15.39 -4.93 -21.88
N PHE A 133 -14.46 -5.87 -21.65
CA PHE A 133 -13.29 -6.09 -22.50
C PHE A 133 -13.57 -6.97 -23.73
N GLY A 134 -14.80 -7.47 -23.85
CA GLY A 134 -15.24 -8.23 -25.01
C GLY A 134 -14.95 -9.74 -24.93
N PHE A 135 -14.55 -10.26 -23.76
CA PHE A 135 -14.34 -11.70 -23.55
C PHE A 135 -15.66 -12.44 -23.32
N GLY A 136 -16.64 -11.76 -22.72
CA GLY A 136 -17.94 -12.31 -22.34
C GLY A 136 -18.01 -12.73 -20.87
N ALA A 137 -19.19 -13.20 -20.46
CA ALA A 137 -19.46 -13.51 -19.04
C ALA A 137 -18.71 -14.74 -18.53
N TRP A 138 -18.50 -15.76 -19.39
CA TRP A 138 -17.90 -17.03 -18.99
C TRP A 138 -16.40 -16.96 -18.72
N PRO A 139 -15.56 -16.32 -19.57
CA PRO A 139 -14.18 -16.03 -19.19
C PRO A 139 -14.08 -15.25 -17.88
N GLY A 140 -14.95 -14.26 -17.70
CA GLY A 140 -15.03 -13.48 -16.47
C GLY A 140 -15.45 -14.31 -15.25
N LEU A 141 -16.35 -15.29 -15.42
CA LEU A 141 -16.75 -16.22 -14.36
C LEU A 141 -15.60 -17.15 -13.96
N ILE A 142 -14.88 -17.74 -14.93
CA ILE A 142 -13.70 -18.56 -14.62
C ILE A 142 -12.67 -17.71 -13.89
N ALA A 143 -12.39 -16.51 -14.38
CA ALA A 143 -11.48 -15.58 -13.72
C ALA A 143 -11.93 -15.24 -12.29
N ALA A 144 -13.23 -15.03 -12.08
CA ALA A 144 -13.82 -14.78 -10.77
C ALA A 144 -13.61 -15.95 -9.80
N LEU A 145 -13.89 -17.18 -10.22
CA LEU A 145 -13.70 -18.36 -9.39
C LEU A 145 -12.22 -18.58 -9.04
N LEU A 146 -11.32 -18.39 -10.02
CA LEU A 146 -9.88 -18.49 -9.80
C LEU A 146 -9.37 -17.41 -8.82
N MET A 147 -9.86 -16.17 -8.93
CA MET A 147 -9.49 -15.08 -8.01
C MET A 147 -9.94 -15.36 -6.58
N LEU A 148 -11.18 -15.82 -6.38
CA LEU A 148 -11.71 -16.11 -5.05
C LEU A 148 -11.05 -17.35 -4.42
N ALA A 149 -10.64 -18.31 -5.24
CA ALA A 149 -9.92 -19.51 -4.83
C ALA A 149 -8.40 -19.33 -4.71
N ASP A 150 -7.86 -18.15 -5.04
CA ASP A 150 -6.42 -17.90 -4.98
C ASP A 150 -5.93 -18.01 -3.53
N ALA A 151 -5.07 -18.98 -3.25
CA ALA A 151 -4.47 -19.12 -1.92
C ALA A 151 -3.63 -17.88 -1.57
N GLY A 152 -2.89 -17.37 -2.55
CA GLY A 152 -1.97 -16.24 -2.43
C GLY A 152 -0.94 -16.36 -1.30
N PHE A 153 -0.18 -15.29 -1.10
CA PHE A 153 0.80 -15.16 -0.03
C PHE A 153 0.84 -13.73 0.51
N THR A 154 1.61 -13.51 1.57
CA THR A 154 1.80 -12.20 2.21
C THR A 154 2.10 -11.12 1.18
N ARG A 155 1.30 -10.04 1.14
CA ARG A 155 1.41 -8.86 0.24
C ARG A 155 1.18 -9.07 -1.26
N GLU A 156 0.85 -10.27 -1.73
CA GLU A 156 0.51 -10.53 -3.14
C GLU A 156 -0.98 -10.81 -3.38
N GLY A 157 -1.83 -10.71 -2.34
CA GLY A 157 -3.27 -10.92 -2.44
C GLY A 157 -3.68 -12.36 -2.10
N GLY A 158 -4.81 -12.80 -2.64
CA GLY A 158 -5.40 -14.11 -2.37
C GLY A 158 -5.95 -14.25 -0.94
N TRP A 159 -6.29 -15.48 -0.58
CA TRP A 159 -6.90 -15.87 0.70
C TRP A 159 -6.04 -15.45 1.89
N MET A 160 -4.74 -15.77 1.85
CA MET A 160 -3.82 -15.45 2.94
C MET A 160 -3.81 -13.95 3.27
N TYR A 161 -3.74 -13.09 2.26
CA TYR A 161 -3.63 -11.65 2.47
C TYR A 161 -4.97 -10.95 2.68
N THR A 162 -5.99 -11.35 1.93
CA THR A 162 -7.32 -10.71 1.95
C THR A 162 -8.14 -11.18 3.14
N VAL A 163 -8.12 -12.48 3.43
CA VAL A 163 -8.98 -13.12 4.44
C VAL A 163 -8.20 -13.37 5.72
N TYR A 164 -7.06 -14.05 5.69
CA TYR A 164 -6.35 -14.34 6.94
C TYR A 164 -5.74 -13.06 7.55
N PHE A 165 -4.99 -12.27 6.77
CA PHE A 165 -4.43 -11.01 7.27
C PHE A 165 -5.44 -9.87 7.37
N GLY A 166 -6.59 -9.96 6.70
CA GLY A 166 -7.63 -8.92 6.74
C GLY A 166 -7.36 -7.69 5.87
N VAL A 167 -6.46 -7.76 4.87
CA VAL A 167 -6.09 -6.61 4.00
C VAL A 167 -7.05 -6.45 2.81
N TRP A 168 -8.34 -6.64 3.07
CA TRP A 168 -9.40 -6.53 2.07
C TRP A 168 -9.65 -5.12 1.49
N PRO A 169 -9.34 -3.98 2.16
CA PRO A 169 -9.52 -2.67 1.53
C PRO A 169 -8.66 -2.52 0.27
N GLN A 170 -7.48 -3.14 0.25
CA GLN A 170 -6.63 -3.15 -0.93
C GLN A 170 -7.24 -3.98 -2.08
N ALA A 171 -7.80 -5.15 -1.77
CA ALA A 171 -8.49 -5.99 -2.76
C ALA A 171 -9.71 -5.27 -3.36
N LEU A 172 -10.48 -4.55 -2.53
CA LEU A 172 -11.55 -3.66 -2.97
C LEU A 172 -11.02 -2.59 -3.91
N ALA A 173 -9.97 -1.89 -3.51
CA ALA A 173 -9.35 -0.82 -4.29
C ALA A 173 -8.91 -1.30 -5.69
N THR A 174 -8.23 -2.44 -5.76
CA THR A 174 -7.82 -3.06 -7.03
C THR A 174 -9.02 -3.44 -7.89
N SER A 175 -10.07 -4.01 -7.30
CA SER A 175 -11.29 -4.38 -8.03
C SER A 175 -11.98 -3.15 -8.62
N LEU A 176 -12.11 -2.07 -7.84
CA LEU A 176 -12.67 -0.81 -8.31
C LEU A 176 -11.81 -0.17 -9.41
N ALA A 177 -10.47 -0.25 -9.31
CA ALA A 177 -9.57 0.22 -10.36
C ALA A 177 -9.78 -0.54 -11.68
N TRP A 178 -9.86 -1.88 -11.64
CA TRP A 178 -10.14 -2.68 -12.83
C TRP A 178 -11.52 -2.41 -13.42
N LEU A 179 -12.54 -2.20 -12.57
CA LEU A 179 -13.87 -1.78 -13.03
C LEU A 179 -13.83 -0.42 -13.73
N GLY A 180 -13.10 0.54 -13.17
CA GLY A 180 -12.88 1.85 -13.79
C GLY A 180 -12.18 1.77 -15.14
N LEU A 181 -11.17 0.90 -15.29
CA LEU A 181 -10.49 0.66 -16.57
C LEU A 181 -11.45 0.03 -17.60
N GLY A 182 -12.32 -0.89 -17.17
CA GLY A 182 -13.39 -1.45 -18.01
C GLY A 182 -14.40 -0.40 -18.48
N GLU A 183 -14.84 0.47 -17.58
CA GLU A 183 -15.75 1.57 -17.91
C GLU A 183 -15.09 2.62 -18.81
N LEU A 184 -13.78 2.84 -18.66
CA LEU A 184 -13.02 3.70 -19.56
C LEU A 184 -12.88 3.08 -20.95
N ALA A 185 -12.69 1.76 -21.07
CA ALA A 185 -12.77 1.08 -22.36
C ALA A 185 -14.15 1.30 -23.01
N ARG A 186 -15.24 1.21 -22.24
CA ARG A 186 -16.58 1.56 -22.73
C ARG A 186 -16.69 3.01 -23.17
N ALA A 187 -16.09 3.93 -22.42
CA ALA A 187 -16.03 5.34 -22.79
C ALA A 187 -15.25 5.59 -24.08
N LEU A 188 -14.27 4.75 -24.43
CA LEU A 188 -13.56 4.81 -25.71
C LEU A 188 -14.37 4.23 -26.88
N GLY A 189 -15.59 3.72 -26.64
CA GLY A 189 -16.46 3.16 -27.66
C GLY A 189 -16.38 1.64 -27.80
N TRP A 190 -15.57 0.96 -26.98
CA TRP A 190 -15.56 -0.51 -26.94
C TRP A 190 -16.86 -1.01 -26.29
N ARG A 191 -17.62 -1.84 -27.00
CA ARG A 191 -18.89 -2.37 -26.47
C ARG A 191 -18.69 -3.63 -25.65
N SER A 192 -19.52 -3.76 -24.62
CA SER A 192 -19.65 -4.97 -23.83
C SER A 192 -20.21 -6.09 -24.71
N THR A 193 -19.57 -7.26 -24.72
CA THR A 193 -20.09 -8.44 -25.42
C THR A 193 -20.64 -9.45 -24.43
N GLN A 194 -21.69 -10.19 -24.80
CA GLN A 194 -22.16 -11.33 -24.00
C GLN A 194 -21.34 -12.58 -24.29
N ALA A 195 -20.83 -12.69 -25.52
CA ALA A 195 -19.92 -13.74 -25.95
C ALA A 195 -18.67 -13.12 -26.59
N LEU A 196 -17.54 -13.85 -26.51
CA LEU A 196 -16.35 -13.69 -27.37
C LEU A 196 -16.70 -13.64 -28.89
N ALA A 197 -17.91 -14.13 -29.15
CA ALA A 197 -18.67 -14.48 -30.33
C ALA A 197 -19.27 -13.39 -31.25
N GLU A 198 -19.64 -12.23 -30.69
CA GLU A 198 -20.67 -11.39 -31.32
C GLU A 198 -20.15 -10.48 -32.44
N PHE A 199 -20.89 -10.40 -33.56
CA PHE A 199 -20.60 -9.52 -34.72
C PHE A 199 -20.91 -8.05 -34.43
N ASP A 200 -20.33 -7.18 -35.26
CA ASP A 200 -20.18 -5.74 -35.07
C ASP A 200 -21.32 -5.05 -34.35
N PRO A 201 -21.08 -4.62 -33.10
CA PRO A 201 -22.11 -3.94 -32.35
C PRO A 201 -22.19 -2.48 -32.84
N GLU A 202 -23.39 -1.90 -32.84
CA GLU A 202 -23.63 -0.51 -33.25
C GLU A 202 -22.68 0.51 -32.56
N PRO A 203 -22.57 1.76 -33.01
CA PRO A 203 -21.73 2.75 -32.32
C PRO A 203 -22.26 3.10 -30.91
N VAL A 204 -21.39 3.28 -29.91
CA VAL A 204 -21.79 3.87 -28.62
C VAL A 204 -22.14 5.34 -28.85
N THR A 205 -23.32 5.77 -28.40
CA THR A 205 -23.72 7.19 -28.53
C THR A 205 -22.78 8.09 -27.71
N GLU A 206 -22.61 9.34 -28.12
CA GLU A 206 -21.73 10.28 -27.40
C GLU A 206 -22.09 10.40 -25.91
N ASN A 207 -23.38 10.50 -25.59
CA ASN A 207 -23.88 10.57 -24.21
C ASN A 207 -23.54 9.32 -23.39
N GLN A 208 -23.59 8.13 -24.00
CA GLN A 208 -23.18 6.90 -23.33
C GLN A 208 -21.68 6.88 -23.05
N GLY A 209 -20.86 7.41 -23.97
CA GLY A 209 -19.41 7.55 -23.79
C GLY A 209 -19.06 8.49 -22.63
N LEU A 210 -19.71 9.66 -22.56
CA LEU A 210 -19.55 10.62 -21.46
C LEU A 210 -19.96 10.02 -20.12
N ARG A 211 -21.11 9.33 -20.07
CA ARG A 211 -21.58 8.68 -18.85
C ARG A 211 -20.63 7.56 -18.40
N ALA A 212 -20.03 6.83 -19.35
CA ALA A 212 -19.01 5.83 -19.04
C ALA A 212 -17.73 6.46 -18.48
N SER A 213 -17.30 7.63 -18.97
CA SER A 213 -16.20 8.40 -18.36
C SER A 213 -16.50 8.80 -16.92
N LEU A 214 -17.74 9.20 -16.61
CA LEU A 214 -18.14 9.51 -15.23
C LEU A 214 -18.14 8.27 -14.33
N TRP A 215 -18.63 7.13 -14.83
CA TRP A 215 -18.53 5.86 -14.10
C TRP A 215 -17.06 5.48 -13.86
N ALA A 216 -16.19 5.61 -14.85
CA ALA A 216 -14.77 5.36 -14.68
C ALA A 216 -14.16 6.28 -13.60
N GLY A 217 -14.45 7.58 -13.64
CA GLY A 217 -14.00 8.53 -12.62
C GLY A 217 -14.53 8.22 -11.22
N LEU A 218 -15.79 7.81 -11.11
CA LEU A 218 -16.37 7.34 -9.84
C LEU A 218 -15.61 6.14 -9.28
N TRP A 219 -15.37 5.12 -10.11
CA TRP A 219 -14.67 3.91 -9.67
C TRP A 219 -13.21 4.14 -9.35
N PHE A 220 -12.51 5.00 -10.09
CA PHE A 220 -11.15 5.42 -9.76
C PHE A 220 -11.11 6.24 -8.46
N GLY A 221 -12.03 7.18 -8.25
CA GLY A 221 -12.12 7.95 -7.01
C GLY A 221 -12.41 7.03 -5.81
N ALA A 222 -13.34 6.09 -5.96
CA ALA A 222 -13.62 5.08 -4.94
C ALA A 222 -12.40 4.16 -4.69
N ALA A 223 -11.68 3.77 -5.73
CA ALA A 223 -10.47 2.97 -5.59
C ALA A 223 -9.37 3.70 -4.80
N LEU A 224 -9.16 5.00 -5.06
CA LEU A 224 -8.25 5.86 -4.30
C LEU A 224 -8.66 5.98 -2.84
N LEU A 225 -9.97 6.15 -2.59
CA LEU A 225 -10.54 6.20 -1.24
C LEU A 225 -10.54 4.84 -0.53
N ALA A 226 -10.24 3.73 -1.22
CA ALA A 226 -10.10 2.41 -0.61
C ALA A 226 -8.64 2.07 -0.26
N HIS A 227 -7.67 2.40 -1.13
CA HIS A 227 -6.24 2.14 -0.86
C HIS A 227 -5.29 3.01 -1.73
N PRO A 228 -4.21 3.60 -1.19
CA PRO A 228 -3.30 4.48 -1.95
C PRO A 228 -2.49 3.78 -3.05
N ILE A 229 -2.23 2.47 -2.93
CA ILE A 229 -1.51 1.66 -3.94
C ILE A 229 -2.13 1.70 -5.34
N VAL A 230 -3.39 2.14 -5.43
CA VAL A 230 -4.08 2.32 -6.70
C VAL A 230 -3.46 3.44 -7.54
N LEU A 231 -2.82 4.45 -6.94
CA LEU A 231 -2.18 5.56 -7.67
C LEU A 231 -1.20 5.08 -8.77
N PRO A 232 -0.14 4.31 -8.47
CA PRO A 232 0.76 3.81 -9.50
C PRO A 232 0.03 2.88 -10.49
N THR A 233 -0.91 2.04 -10.00
CA THR A 233 -1.72 1.15 -10.83
C THR A 233 -2.53 1.91 -11.88
N LEU A 234 -3.16 3.03 -11.52
CA LEU A 234 -3.91 3.89 -12.46
C LEU A 234 -2.98 4.66 -13.38
N GLY A 235 -1.81 5.11 -12.91
CA GLY A 235 -0.80 5.74 -13.76
C GLY A 235 -0.34 4.81 -14.89
N ILE A 236 0.01 3.57 -14.55
CA ILE A 236 0.41 2.54 -15.51
C ILE A 236 -0.76 2.19 -16.44
N GLY A 237 -1.95 1.96 -15.87
CA GLY A 237 -3.15 1.64 -16.65
C GLY A 237 -3.49 2.75 -17.65
N GLY A 238 -3.45 4.01 -17.22
CA GLY A 238 -3.66 5.18 -18.09
C GLY A 238 -2.64 5.27 -19.22
N LEU A 239 -1.34 5.10 -18.92
CA LEU A 239 -0.28 5.09 -19.93
C LEU A 239 -0.49 3.99 -20.97
N LEU A 240 -0.77 2.77 -20.52
CA LEU A 240 -1.00 1.64 -21.42
C LEU A 240 -2.29 1.78 -22.21
N LEU A 241 -3.34 2.38 -21.67
CA LEU A 241 -4.55 2.71 -22.43
C LEU A 241 -4.24 3.66 -23.59
N ILE A 242 -3.42 4.69 -23.35
CA ILE A 242 -3.01 5.66 -24.37
C ILE A 242 -2.22 4.98 -25.49
N ILE A 243 -1.33 4.04 -25.15
CA ILE A 243 -0.47 3.36 -26.13
C ILE A 243 -1.21 2.24 -26.88
N THR A 244 -2.14 1.54 -26.21
CA THR A 244 -2.74 0.32 -26.76
C THR A 244 -4.17 0.49 -27.26
N LEU A 245 -5.04 1.15 -26.49
CA LEU A 245 -6.48 1.21 -26.79
C LEU A 245 -6.87 2.44 -27.58
N ILE A 246 -6.39 3.63 -27.20
CA ILE A 246 -6.77 4.89 -27.88
C ILE A 246 -6.47 4.85 -29.39
N PRO A 247 -5.31 4.35 -29.86
CA PRO A 247 -5.01 4.32 -31.31
C PRO A 247 -5.94 3.41 -32.11
N ARG A 248 -6.64 2.49 -31.43
CA ARG A 248 -7.57 1.52 -32.04
C ARG A 248 -9.03 1.84 -31.70
N ALA A 249 -9.27 2.88 -30.90
CA ALA A 249 -10.59 3.20 -30.40
C ALA A 249 -11.52 3.64 -31.54
N PRO A 250 -12.82 3.32 -31.47
CA PRO A 250 -13.82 3.83 -32.42
C PRO A 250 -14.00 5.35 -32.41
N VAL A 251 -13.43 6.05 -31.43
CA VAL A 251 -13.46 7.51 -31.32
C VAL A 251 -12.11 8.12 -31.72
N SER A 252 -12.11 9.40 -32.10
CA SER A 252 -10.86 10.10 -32.36
C SER A 252 -9.96 10.11 -31.12
N TRP A 253 -8.64 10.04 -31.31
CA TRP A 253 -7.68 9.96 -30.20
C TRP A 253 -7.81 11.15 -29.23
N ARG A 254 -8.17 12.35 -29.73
CA ARG A 254 -8.43 13.55 -28.91
C ARG A 254 -9.62 13.38 -28.00
N VAL A 255 -10.73 12.84 -28.53
CA VAL A 255 -11.92 12.50 -27.73
C VAL A 255 -11.59 11.42 -26.71
N GLY A 256 -10.81 10.41 -27.10
CA GLY A 256 -10.32 9.38 -26.20
C GLY A 256 -9.53 9.95 -25.03
N LEU A 257 -8.53 10.80 -25.30
CA LEU A 257 -7.75 11.48 -24.27
C LEU A 257 -8.60 12.40 -23.39
N ALA A 258 -9.53 13.15 -23.98
CA ALA A 258 -10.45 14.01 -23.22
C ALA A 258 -11.32 13.20 -22.25
N ARG A 259 -11.78 12.01 -22.66
CA ARG A 259 -12.56 11.08 -21.83
C ARG A 259 -11.73 10.46 -20.71
N CYS A 260 -10.45 10.13 -20.97
CA CYS A 260 -9.51 9.71 -19.95
C CYS A 260 -9.23 10.83 -18.93
N ALA A 261 -8.98 12.06 -19.41
CA ALA A 261 -8.76 13.23 -18.57
C ALA A 261 -9.98 13.53 -17.69
N LEU A 262 -11.19 13.49 -18.26
CA LEU A 262 -12.43 13.67 -17.51
C LEU A 262 -12.57 12.63 -16.39
N ALA A 263 -12.30 11.35 -16.67
CA ALA A 263 -12.32 10.30 -15.66
C ALA A 263 -11.28 10.53 -14.55
N GLY A 264 -10.03 10.88 -14.92
CA GLY A 264 -8.95 11.14 -13.96
C GLY A 264 -9.21 12.37 -13.09
N ILE A 265 -9.65 13.48 -13.67
CA ILE A 265 -10.01 14.71 -12.94
C ILE A 265 -11.20 14.43 -12.02
N GLY A 266 -12.22 13.71 -12.51
CA GLY A 266 -13.36 13.30 -11.70
C GLY A 266 -12.92 12.48 -10.48
N ALA A 267 -12.05 11.50 -10.69
CA ALA A 267 -11.48 10.67 -9.62
C ALA A 267 -10.72 11.49 -8.57
N ALA A 268 -9.83 12.38 -9.04
CA ALA A 268 -9.05 13.27 -8.19
C ALA A 268 -9.95 14.17 -7.32
N LEU A 269 -10.99 14.77 -7.92
CA LEU A 269 -11.94 15.62 -7.20
C LEU A 269 -12.77 14.81 -6.18
N LEU A 270 -13.27 13.64 -6.56
CA LEU A 270 -14.04 12.76 -5.65
C LEU A 270 -13.21 12.27 -4.45
N ALA A 271 -11.90 12.12 -4.62
CA ALA A 271 -10.98 11.73 -3.55
C ALA A 271 -10.31 12.92 -2.84
N ALA A 272 -10.49 14.15 -3.32
CA ALA A 272 -9.72 15.33 -2.89
C ALA A 272 -9.81 15.59 -1.38
N TRP A 273 -10.98 15.37 -0.79
CA TRP A 273 -11.23 15.56 0.64
C TRP A 273 -10.28 14.74 1.54
N TRP A 274 -9.84 13.57 1.08
CA TRP A 274 -8.87 12.73 1.77
C TRP A 274 -7.45 12.87 1.18
N TRP A 275 -7.36 12.93 -0.14
CA TRP A 275 -6.07 12.90 -0.83
C TRP A 275 -5.23 14.15 -0.55
N VAL A 276 -5.86 15.33 -0.46
CA VAL A 276 -5.18 16.59 -0.16
C VAL A 276 -4.55 16.59 1.24
N PRO A 277 -5.28 16.31 2.35
CA PRO A 277 -4.66 16.25 3.67
C PRO A 277 -3.57 15.18 3.75
N MET A 278 -3.78 14.00 3.14
CA MET A 278 -2.74 12.96 3.07
C MET A 278 -1.44 13.47 2.42
N LEU A 279 -1.55 14.22 1.31
CA LEU A 279 -0.37 14.81 0.63
C LEU A 279 0.29 15.93 1.45
N GLN A 280 -0.49 16.78 2.12
CA GLN A 280 0.02 17.84 2.98
C GLN A 280 0.80 17.29 4.18
N HIS A 281 0.35 16.16 4.71
CA HIS A 281 0.89 15.55 5.93
C HIS A 281 1.70 14.27 5.66
N LYS A 282 2.20 14.09 4.43
CA LYS A 282 2.97 12.89 4.02
C LYS A 282 4.22 12.62 4.86
N ALA A 283 4.82 13.65 5.46
CA ALA A 283 6.00 13.50 6.34
C ALA A 283 5.69 12.85 7.70
N TRP A 284 4.40 12.67 8.01
CA TRP A 284 3.90 11.94 9.17
C TRP A 284 3.29 10.58 8.79
N MET A 285 3.53 10.13 7.56
CA MET A 285 3.22 8.76 7.16
C MET A 285 4.39 7.83 7.47
N ALA A 286 4.08 6.65 7.99
CA ALA A 286 5.02 5.57 8.23
C ALA A 286 5.53 5.00 6.91
N SER A 287 6.83 4.74 6.88
CA SER A 287 7.54 4.14 5.75
C SER A 287 7.35 2.62 5.73
N TYR A 288 7.03 2.10 4.54
CA TYR A 288 6.72 0.69 4.33
C TYR A 288 7.38 0.11 3.08
N GLY A 289 8.51 0.66 2.62
CA GLY A 289 9.28 0.14 1.50
C GLY A 289 9.54 -1.37 1.63
N TRP A 290 9.28 -2.11 0.57
CA TRP A 290 9.53 -3.55 0.53
C TRP A 290 9.92 -3.98 -0.88
N LEU A 291 11.16 -4.44 -1.03
CA LEU A 291 11.62 -5.16 -2.21
C LEU A 291 11.12 -6.60 -2.17
N PHE A 292 10.67 -7.13 -3.31
CA PHE A 292 10.21 -8.50 -3.40
C PHE A 292 11.33 -9.43 -3.90
N ALA A 293 11.05 -10.25 -4.90
CA ALA A 293 12.00 -11.15 -5.52
C ALA A 293 12.64 -10.50 -6.75
N SER A 294 13.81 -11.00 -7.14
CA SER A 294 14.40 -10.64 -8.43
C SER A 294 13.52 -11.16 -9.58
N PHE A 295 13.62 -10.52 -10.73
CA PHE A 295 13.02 -10.95 -11.98
C PHE A 295 13.44 -12.38 -12.33
N GLU A 296 14.72 -12.73 -12.15
CA GLU A 296 15.22 -14.09 -12.36
C GLU A 296 14.46 -15.11 -11.50
N THR A 297 14.27 -14.82 -10.21
CA THR A 297 13.53 -15.69 -9.30
C THR A 297 12.06 -15.82 -9.69
N MET A 298 11.43 -14.71 -10.08
CA MET A 298 10.04 -14.72 -10.53
C MET A 298 9.88 -15.48 -11.85
N ALA A 299 10.84 -15.34 -12.77
CA ALA A 299 10.85 -16.05 -14.04
C ALA A 299 11.11 -17.55 -13.85
N SER A 300 11.95 -17.96 -12.90
CA SER A 300 12.18 -19.38 -12.60
C SER A 300 10.92 -20.03 -12.03
N TRP A 301 10.16 -19.37 -11.16
CA TRP A 301 8.85 -19.87 -10.70
C TRP A 301 7.89 -20.12 -11.86
N LEU A 302 7.87 -19.25 -12.87
CA LEU A 302 7.05 -19.43 -14.04
C LEU A 302 7.56 -20.57 -14.93
N ALA A 303 8.87 -20.63 -15.16
CA ALA A 303 9.48 -21.61 -16.06
C ALA A 303 9.48 -23.04 -15.49
N GLU A 304 9.77 -23.19 -14.20
CA GLU A 304 9.93 -24.48 -13.53
C GLU A 304 8.61 -24.99 -12.93
N ASP A 305 7.83 -24.10 -12.30
CA ASP A 305 6.60 -24.48 -11.59
C ASP A 305 5.30 -24.02 -12.29
N GLY A 306 5.39 -23.24 -13.37
CA GLY A 306 4.21 -22.64 -14.01
C GLY A 306 3.53 -21.55 -13.15
N ARG A 307 4.24 -20.93 -12.21
CA ARG A 307 3.66 -19.98 -11.24
C ARG A 307 4.06 -18.54 -11.52
N TRP A 308 3.07 -17.65 -11.63
CA TRP A 308 3.32 -16.20 -11.74
C TRP A 308 3.46 -15.52 -10.37
N ALA A 309 2.95 -16.15 -9.31
CA ALA A 309 2.95 -15.65 -7.95
C ALA A 309 3.10 -16.83 -6.98
N GLN A 310 3.42 -16.55 -5.72
CA GLN A 310 3.64 -17.60 -4.73
C GLN A 310 2.32 -18.36 -4.48
N ARG A 311 2.39 -19.69 -4.43
CA ARG A 311 1.24 -20.57 -4.22
C ARG A 311 0.14 -20.50 -5.30
N MET A 312 0.36 -19.78 -6.41
CA MET A 312 -0.52 -19.87 -7.57
C MET A 312 -0.50 -21.31 -8.11
N PRO A 313 -1.65 -21.92 -8.44
CA PRO A 313 -1.68 -23.23 -9.10
C PRO A 313 -0.98 -23.18 -10.47
N ALA A 314 -0.21 -24.21 -10.81
CA ALA A 314 0.57 -24.29 -12.05
C ALA A 314 -0.35 -24.26 -13.29
N ALA A 315 -1.47 -24.97 -13.22
CA ALA A 315 -2.49 -24.99 -14.28
C ALA A 315 -2.95 -23.58 -14.62
N VAL A 316 -3.20 -22.75 -13.59
CA VAL A 316 -3.62 -21.36 -13.78
C VAL A 316 -2.56 -20.56 -14.52
N GLY A 317 -1.29 -20.71 -14.15
CA GLY A 317 -0.23 -19.93 -14.78
C GLY A 317 0.07 -20.32 -16.22
N PHE A 318 0.05 -21.62 -16.56
CA PHE A 318 0.21 -22.06 -17.95
C PHE A 318 -1.00 -21.68 -18.82
N VAL A 319 -2.23 -21.81 -18.31
CA VAL A 319 -3.43 -21.40 -19.05
C VAL A 319 -3.49 -19.87 -19.19
N ALA A 320 -3.05 -19.11 -18.19
CA ALA A 320 -2.89 -17.66 -18.29
C ALA A 320 -1.85 -17.27 -19.36
N LEU A 321 -0.70 -17.97 -19.42
CA LEU A 321 0.32 -17.74 -20.44
C LEU A 321 -0.22 -18.00 -21.85
N ALA A 322 -1.00 -19.08 -22.04
CA ALA A 322 -1.71 -19.33 -23.30
C ALA A 322 -2.68 -18.17 -23.63
N GLY A 323 -3.40 -17.65 -22.63
CA GLY A 323 -4.30 -16.50 -22.79
C GLY A 323 -3.57 -15.22 -23.21
N ILE A 324 -2.40 -14.95 -22.62
CA ILE A 324 -1.53 -13.84 -22.99
C ILE A 324 -1.05 -14.00 -24.44
N ALA A 325 -0.65 -15.20 -24.84
CA ALA A 325 -0.27 -15.49 -26.23
C ALA A 325 -1.44 -15.25 -27.19
N LEU A 326 -2.63 -15.75 -26.87
CA LEU A 326 -3.85 -15.50 -27.66
C LEU A 326 -4.16 -14.01 -27.77
N ALA A 327 -4.04 -13.25 -26.67
CA ALA A 327 -4.22 -11.80 -26.67
C ALA A 327 -3.20 -11.11 -27.62
N GLY A 328 -1.93 -11.52 -27.59
CA GLY A 328 -0.89 -11.05 -28.51
C GLY A 328 -1.25 -11.30 -29.98
N LEU A 329 -1.73 -12.52 -30.28
CA LEU A 329 -2.22 -12.94 -31.59
C LEU A 329 -3.51 -12.23 -32.03
N GLY A 330 -4.10 -11.39 -31.19
CA GLY A 330 -5.26 -10.56 -31.52
C GLY A 330 -6.61 -11.16 -31.12
N ALA A 331 -6.62 -12.17 -30.25
CA ALA A 331 -7.85 -12.70 -29.67
C ALA A 331 -8.50 -11.67 -28.73
N GLY A 332 -9.37 -10.82 -29.29
CA GLY A 332 -10.13 -9.81 -28.55
C GLY A 332 -9.57 -8.39 -28.71
N ARG A 333 -10.48 -7.41 -28.78
CA ARG A 333 -10.17 -6.01 -29.10
C ARG A 333 -9.35 -5.31 -28.01
N VAL A 334 -9.60 -5.68 -26.74
CA VAL A 334 -8.94 -5.08 -25.55
C VAL A 334 -7.94 -6.06 -24.91
N ALA A 335 -7.84 -7.29 -25.41
CA ALA A 335 -7.03 -8.35 -24.80
C ALA A 335 -5.55 -7.99 -24.64
N ARG A 336 -4.98 -7.31 -25.64
CA ARG A 336 -3.59 -6.83 -25.60
C ARG A 336 -3.33 -5.86 -24.45
N PHE A 337 -4.28 -4.97 -24.17
CA PHE A 337 -4.18 -4.07 -23.02
C PHE A 337 -4.17 -4.86 -21.72
N VAL A 338 -5.10 -5.81 -21.55
CA VAL A 338 -5.18 -6.65 -20.35
C VAL A 338 -3.88 -7.43 -20.13
N ALA A 339 -3.37 -8.08 -21.18
CA ALA A 339 -2.12 -8.84 -21.12
C ALA A 339 -0.92 -7.95 -20.79
N LEU A 340 -0.76 -6.81 -21.48
CA LEU A 340 0.37 -5.91 -21.24
C LEU A 340 0.30 -5.26 -19.86
N PHE A 341 -0.87 -4.81 -19.42
CA PHE A 341 -1.06 -4.24 -18.09
C PHE A 341 -0.72 -5.24 -17.00
N THR A 342 -1.14 -6.49 -17.17
CA THR A 342 -0.79 -7.59 -16.28
C THR A 342 0.71 -7.84 -16.23
N LEU A 343 1.36 -7.92 -17.39
CA LEU A 343 2.80 -8.16 -17.48
C LEU A 343 3.61 -7.02 -16.87
N VAL A 344 3.24 -5.76 -17.13
CA VAL A 344 3.93 -4.61 -16.54
C VAL A 344 3.78 -4.59 -15.02
N GLN A 345 2.58 -4.87 -14.49
CA GLN A 345 2.38 -4.97 -13.04
C GLN A 345 3.18 -6.13 -12.44
N TRP A 346 3.25 -7.28 -13.12
CA TRP A 346 4.08 -8.40 -12.69
C TRP A 346 5.58 -8.05 -12.71
N LEU A 347 6.07 -7.40 -13.77
CA LEU A 347 7.46 -6.93 -13.86
C LEU A 347 7.79 -5.92 -12.77
N LEU A 348 6.89 -4.97 -12.52
CA LEU A 348 7.02 -4.00 -11.44
C LEU A 348 6.95 -4.63 -10.06
N ALA A 349 6.51 -5.87 -9.90
CA ALA A 349 6.66 -6.54 -8.61
C ALA A 349 8.11 -6.95 -8.33
N SER A 350 8.99 -7.02 -9.34
CA SER A 350 10.39 -7.37 -9.16
C SER A 350 11.20 -6.27 -8.48
N SER A 351 12.21 -6.65 -7.69
CA SER A 351 13.20 -5.72 -7.15
C SER A 351 14.03 -5.04 -8.24
N ASP A 352 14.21 -5.73 -9.37
CA ASP A 352 15.01 -5.24 -10.49
C ASP A 352 14.34 -4.07 -11.21
N ALA A 353 13.01 -4.04 -11.30
CA ALA A 353 12.31 -2.92 -11.94
C ALA A 353 12.51 -1.60 -11.18
N PHE A 354 12.55 -1.63 -9.84
CA PHE A 354 12.90 -0.46 -9.03
C PHE A 354 14.31 0.05 -9.37
N TRP A 355 15.27 -0.87 -9.39
CA TRP A 355 16.69 -0.56 -9.54
C TRP A 355 17.07 -0.18 -10.97
N GLN A 356 16.70 -0.98 -11.96
CA GLN A 356 17.06 -0.74 -13.37
C GLN A 356 16.44 0.54 -13.93
N LEU A 357 15.25 0.91 -13.45
CA LEU A 357 14.60 2.17 -13.83
C LEU A 357 15.03 3.35 -12.95
N ARG A 358 15.84 3.13 -11.91
CA ARG A 358 16.22 4.11 -10.89
C ARG A 358 15.04 4.96 -10.43
N LEU A 359 13.98 4.28 -9.97
CA LEU A 359 12.72 4.93 -9.57
C LEU A 359 12.91 5.88 -8.38
N ASP A 360 13.91 5.61 -7.54
CA ASP A 360 14.40 6.48 -6.47
C ASP A 360 14.80 7.87 -6.98
N ARG A 361 15.53 7.96 -8.10
CA ARG A 361 15.95 9.23 -8.72
C ARG A 361 14.77 10.05 -9.25
N PHE A 362 13.69 9.40 -9.68
CA PHE A 362 12.48 10.08 -10.13
C PHE A 362 11.67 10.66 -8.97
N SER A 363 11.48 9.86 -7.93
CA SER A 363 10.78 10.29 -6.73
C SER A 363 11.13 9.38 -5.58
N GLU A 364 11.48 9.99 -4.46
CA GLU A 364 11.65 9.26 -3.21
C GLU A 364 10.37 8.51 -2.80
N GLY A 365 9.18 8.92 -3.25
CA GLY A 365 7.94 8.18 -2.99
C GLY A 365 7.98 6.71 -3.44
N PHE A 366 8.82 6.37 -4.43
CA PHE A 366 9.01 4.99 -4.87
C PHE A 366 9.76 4.11 -3.85
N THR A 367 10.51 4.69 -2.91
CA THR A 367 11.20 3.95 -1.83
C THR A 367 10.26 3.47 -0.73
N HIS A 368 9.02 4.00 -0.71
CA HIS A 368 7.97 3.67 0.27
C HIS A 368 7.02 2.57 -0.22
N ILE A 369 7.14 2.16 -1.48
CA ILE A 369 6.22 1.18 -2.09
C ILE A 369 6.59 -0.24 -1.67
N GLN A 370 5.57 -1.05 -1.41
CA GLN A 370 5.70 -2.50 -1.29
C GLN A 370 5.54 -3.14 -2.67
N TYR A 371 6.65 -3.38 -3.37
CA TYR A 371 6.64 -3.80 -4.78
C TYR A 371 5.89 -5.12 -4.99
N GLN A 372 5.95 -6.04 -4.03
CA GLN A 372 5.16 -7.28 -4.06
C GLN A 372 3.65 -7.05 -4.30
N ARG A 373 3.10 -5.91 -3.84
CA ARG A 373 1.68 -5.57 -3.98
C ARG A 373 1.25 -5.35 -5.43
N PHE A 374 2.18 -5.12 -6.36
CA PHE A 374 1.83 -5.05 -7.78
C PHE A 374 1.28 -6.39 -8.32
N LEU A 375 1.59 -7.53 -7.68
CA LEU A 375 0.96 -8.82 -8.00
C LEU A 375 -0.56 -8.82 -7.75
N ILE A 376 -1.05 -8.05 -6.77
CA ILE A 376 -2.50 -7.87 -6.54
C ILE A 376 -3.12 -7.17 -7.76
N GLY A 377 -2.42 -6.18 -8.33
CA GLY A 377 -2.83 -5.51 -9.57
C GLY A 377 -2.77 -6.41 -10.81
N ALA A 378 -1.80 -7.33 -10.88
CA ALA A 378 -1.59 -8.24 -12.00
C ALA A 378 -2.59 -9.41 -12.04
N LYS A 379 -2.89 -10.03 -10.90
CA LYS A 379 -3.73 -11.24 -10.77
C LYS A 379 -5.08 -11.16 -11.50
N PRO A 380 -5.89 -10.07 -11.41
CA PRO A 380 -7.14 -9.96 -12.14
C PRO A 380 -6.97 -10.19 -13.65
N GLY A 381 -5.91 -9.64 -14.24
CA GLY A 381 -5.64 -9.82 -15.67
C GLY A 381 -5.04 -11.19 -16.01
N LEU A 382 -4.22 -11.80 -15.14
CA LEU A 382 -3.78 -13.19 -15.28
C LEU A 382 -4.98 -14.15 -15.34
N TYR A 383 -5.92 -14.00 -14.40
CA TYR A 383 -7.10 -14.85 -14.34
C TYR A 383 -8.08 -14.60 -15.51
N LEU A 384 -8.20 -13.36 -15.99
CA LEU A 384 -8.94 -13.06 -17.23
C LEU A 384 -8.30 -13.74 -18.45
N CYS A 385 -6.97 -13.70 -18.57
CA CYS A 385 -6.25 -14.41 -19.62
C CYS A 385 -6.47 -15.93 -19.52
N ALA A 386 -6.45 -16.49 -18.31
CA ALA A 386 -6.76 -17.91 -18.12
C ALA A 386 -8.20 -18.25 -18.53
N GLY A 387 -9.18 -17.44 -18.14
CA GLY A 387 -10.57 -17.58 -18.56
C GLY A 387 -10.74 -17.45 -20.08
N LEU A 388 -10.00 -16.53 -20.71
CA LEU A 388 -9.97 -16.36 -22.16
C LEU A 388 -9.46 -17.63 -22.85
N ALA A 389 -8.31 -18.16 -22.44
CA ALA A 389 -7.75 -19.39 -23.01
C ALA A 389 -8.63 -20.61 -22.80
N SER A 390 -9.33 -20.68 -21.66
CA SER A 390 -10.23 -21.79 -21.34
C SER A 390 -11.48 -21.81 -22.23
N VAL A 391 -12.01 -20.65 -22.64
CA VAL A 391 -13.30 -20.56 -23.35
C VAL A 391 -13.15 -20.26 -24.84
N ALA A 392 -12.08 -19.57 -25.25
CA ALA A 392 -11.89 -19.16 -26.64
C ALA A 392 -11.94 -20.33 -27.65
N PRO A 393 -11.29 -21.49 -27.40
CA PRO A 393 -11.36 -22.64 -28.30
C PRO A 393 -12.80 -23.12 -28.53
N ALA A 394 -13.59 -23.32 -27.47
CA ALA A 394 -15.01 -23.67 -27.59
C ALA A 394 -15.84 -22.57 -28.29
N GLY A 395 -15.55 -21.30 -28.03
CA GLY A 395 -16.18 -20.17 -28.72
C GLY A 395 -15.91 -20.17 -30.23
N TRP A 396 -14.68 -20.49 -30.63
CA TRP A 396 -14.31 -20.63 -32.05
C TRP A 396 -14.90 -21.89 -32.67
N ALA A 397 -14.88 -23.03 -31.97
CA ALA A 397 -15.54 -24.26 -32.41
C ALA A 397 -17.03 -24.02 -32.70
N ARG A 398 -17.71 -23.33 -31.78
CA ARG A 398 -19.12 -22.96 -31.94
C ARG A 398 -19.34 -22.08 -33.16
N ARG A 399 -18.50 -21.05 -33.38
CA ARG A 399 -18.56 -20.19 -34.58
C ARG A 399 -18.38 -21.00 -35.87
N LEU A 400 -17.35 -21.84 -35.91
CA LEU A 400 -17.04 -22.69 -37.07
C LEU A 400 -18.16 -23.70 -37.38
N PHE A 401 -18.86 -24.18 -36.35
CA PHE A 401 -19.92 -25.19 -36.50
C PHE A 401 -21.31 -24.58 -36.76
N ILE A 402 -21.73 -23.61 -35.95
CA ILE A 402 -23.09 -23.04 -35.95
C ILE A 402 -23.21 -21.82 -36.88
N GLU A 403 -22.20 -20.95 -36.90
CA GLU A 403 -22.25 -19.68 -37.63
C GLU A 403 -21.54 -19.75 -38.99
N ARG A 404 -21.23 -20.96 -39.48
CA ARG A 404 -20.53 -21.19 -40.74
C ARG A 404 -21.15 -20.45 -41.92
N GLU A 405 -22.48 -20.33 -41.95
CA GLU A 405 -23.24 -19.68 -43.01
C GLU A 405 -23.16 -18.15 -42.94
N ARG A 406 -22.89 -17.59 -41.75
CA ARG A 406 -22.75 -16.14 -41.51
C ARG A 406 -21.31 -15.66 -41.62
N LEU A 407 -20.34 -16.56 -41.50
CA LEU A 407 -18.91 -16.28 -41.71
C LEU A 407 -18.60 -16.09 -43.20
N HIS A 408 -19.12 -15.02 -43.79
CA HIS A 408 -18.72 -14.56 -45.13
C HIS A 408 -17.33 -13.90 -45.05
N TRP A 409 -16.27 -14.69 -44.85
CA TRP A 409 -14.91 -14.16 -44.75
C TRP A 409 -14.43 -13.66 -46.12
N PRO A 410 -14.14 -12.36 -46.31
CA PRO A 410 -13.81 -11.81 -47.63
C PRO A 410 -12.48 -12.36 -48.21
N VAL A 411 -11.55 -12.76 -47.34
CA VAL A 411 -10.20 -13.21 -47.70
C VAL A 411 -10.18 -14.67 -48.20
N PHE A 412 -11.15 -15.50 -47.81
CA PHE A 412 -11.25 -16.90 -48.23
C PHE A 412 -12.26 -17.15 -49.35
N ARG A 413 -12.79 -16.09 -49.98
CA ARG A 413 -13.70 -16.21 -51.14
C ARG A 413 -13.09 -16.97 -52.32
N SER A 414 -11.76 -17.03 -52.44
CA SER A 414 -11.07 -17.68 -53.57
C SER A 414 -10.58 -19.11 -53.29
N ARG A 415 -10.62 -19.59 -52.03
CA ARG A 415 -10.29 -20.97 -51.68
C ARG A 415 -11.33 -21.47 -50.70
N ALA A 416 -12.28 -22.26 -51.22
CA ALA A 416 -13.20 -23.03 -50.40
C ALA A 416 -12.39 -23.85 -49.40
N VAL A 417 -12.30 -23.40 -48.16
CA VAL A 417 -11.84 -24.26 -47.06
C VAL A 417 -12.90 -25.35 -46.98
N PRO A 418 -12.60 -26.63 -47.29
CA PRO A 418 -13.60 -27.66 -47.27
C PRO A 418 -14.28 -27.67 -45.91
N SER A 419 -15.62 -27.71 -45.90
CA SER A 419 -16.45 -27.73 -44.69
C SER A 419 -16.00 -28.79 -43.67
N GLN A 420 -15.38 -29.86 -44.16
CA GLN A 420 -14.76 -30.92 -43.36
C GLN A 420 -13.59 -30.43 -42.49
N LEU A 421 -12.75 -29.49 -42.96
CA LEU A 421 -11.65 -28.92 -42.16
C LEU A 421 -12.18 -28.01 -41.04
N ALA A 422 -13.25 -27.25 -41.28
CA ALA A 422 -13.88 -26.42 -40.25
C ALA A 422 -14.55 -27.27 -39.16
N VAL A 423 -15.23 -28.35 -39.56
CA VAL A 423 -15.80 -29.34 -38.63
C VAL A 423 -14.69 -30.08 -37.87
N GLY A 424 -13.63 -30.52 -38.55
CA GLY A 424 -12.47 -31.14 -37.92
C GLY A 424 -11.80 -30.22 -36.89
N ALA A 425 -11.60 -28.95 -37.23
CA ALA A 425 -11.08 -27.94 -36.30
C ALA A 425 -12.01 -27.72 -35.10
N ALA A 426 -13.33 -27.65 -35.31
CA ALA A 426 -14.29 -27.51 -34.21
C ALA A 426 -14.28 -28.72 -33.26
N ILE A 427 -14.17 -29.94 -33.79
CA ILE A 427 -14.06 -31.18 -33.00
C ILE A 427 -12.79 -31.19 -32.16
N LEU A 428 -11.68 -30.62 -32.65
CA LEU A 428 -10.43 -30.54 -31.90
C LEU A 428 -10.42 -29.43 -30.84
N LEU A 429 -11.07 -28.29 -31.11
CA LEU A 429 -11.01 -27.11 -30.24
C LEU A 429 -11.87 -27.25 -28.97
N ALA A 430 -13.04 -27.90 -29.03
CA ALA A 430 -13.91 -28.03 -27.86
C ALA A 430 -13.29 -28.90 -26.73
N PRO A 431 -12.67 -30.07 -27.01
CA PRO A 431 -11.93 -30.86 -26.02
C PRO A 431 -10.79 -30.09 -25.34
N ILE A 432 -10.11 -29.19 -26.06
CA ILE A 432 -9.04 -28.35 -25.47
C ILE A 432 -9.61 -27.46 -24.36
N SER A 433 -10.75 -26.81 -24.60
CA SER A 433 -11.44 -26.02 -23.58
C SER A 433 -11.83 -26.86 -22.36
N VAL A 434 -12.39 -28.06 -22.58
CA VAL A 434 -12.78 -28.96 -21.50
C VAL A 434 -11.57 -29.42 -20.70
N ALA A 435 -10.50 -29.85 -21.37
CA ALA A 435 -9.26 -30.29 -20.74
C ALA A 435 -8.62 -29.17 -19.90
N ALA A 436 -8.56 -27.94 -20.44
CA ALA A 436 -8.07 -26.78 -19.70
C ALA A 436 -8.92 -26.52 -18.44
N CYS A 437 -10.25 -26.55 -18.53
CA CYS A 437 -11.12 -26.35 -17.37
C CYS A 437 -10.97 -27.45 -16.33
N LEU A 438 -10.89 -28.72 -16.74
CA LEU A 438 -10.70 -29.84 -15.81
C LEU A 438 -9.35 -29.78 -15.10
N TRP A 439 -8.29 -29.42 -15.82
CA TRP A 439 -6.97 -29.23 -15.22
C TRP A 439 -6.95 -28.09 -14.20
N LEU A 440 -7.59 -26.96 -14.54
CA LEU A 440 -7.74 -25.84 -13.60
C LEU A 440 -8.50 -26.27 -12.34
N ILE A 441 -9.62 -27.00 -12.48
CA ILE A 441 -10.43 -27.45 -11.34
C ILE A 441 -9.62 -28.37 -10.41
N ASP A 442 -8.89 -29.33 -10.98
CA ASP A 442 -8.11 -30.30 -10.21
C ASP A 442 -6.99 -29.62 -9.40
N ASP A 443 -6.17 -28.80 -10.08
CA ASP A 443 -5.03 -28.13 -9.46
C ASP A 443 -5.47 -27.04 -8.46
N VAL A 444 -6.54 -26.30 -8.76
CA VAL A 444 -7.13 -25.33 -7.81
C VAL A 444 -7.67 -26.06 -6.57
N ARG A 445 -8.38 -27.18 -6.73
CA ARG A 445 -8.86 -27.98 -5.59
C ARG A 445 -7.70 -28.45 -4.72
N ALA A 446 -6.63 -28.95 -5.34
CA ALA A 446 -5.44 -29.35 -4.61
C ALA A 446 -4.81 -28.18 -3.83
N SER A 447 -4.76 -26.99 -4.43
CA SER A 447 -4.26 -25.77 -3.79
C SER A 447 -5.16 -25.31 -2.63
N LEU A 448 -6.49 -25.33 -2.80
CA LEU A 448 -7.45 -24.98 -1.75
C LEU A 448 -7.22 -25.83 -0.50
N THR A 449 -7.14 -27.16 -0.66
CA THR A 449 -6.89 -28.09 0.45
C THR A 449 -5.52 -27.87 1.08
N LYS A 450 -4.47 -27.71 0.26
CA LYS A 450 -3.09 -27.55 0.75
C LYS A 450 -2.87 -26.27 1.56
N HIS A 451 -3.64 -25.22 1.24
CA HIS A 451 -3.46 -23.89 1.81
C HIS A 451 -4.66 -23.43 2.65
N GLU A 452 -5.53 -24.37 3.04
CA GLU A 452 -6.65 -24.12 3.96
C GLU A 452 -7.56 -22.97 3.47
N VAL A 453 -7.72 -22.84 2.15
CA VAL A 453 -8.61 -21.85 1.55
C VAL A 453 -10.04 -22.31 1.77
N GLY A 454 -10.84 -21.46 2.39
CA GLY A 454 -12.17 -21.81 2.91
C GLY A 454 -12.20 -21.92 4.44
N GLU A 455 -11.05 -21.96 5.11
CA GLU A 455 -10.98 -21.98 6.57
C GLU A 455 -10.86 -20.56 7.13
N VAL A 456 -12.00 -19.97 7.48
CA VAL A 456 -12.05 -18.65 8.13
C VAL A 456 -11.82 -18.82 9.63
N GLN A 457 -10.83 -18.12 10.18
CA GLN A 457 -10.64 -18.06 11.63
C GLN A 457 -11.77 -17.25 12.27
N THR A 458 -12.70 -17.94 12.94
CA THR A 458 -13.83 -17.33 13.68
C THR A 458 -13.61 -17.29 15.19
N GLN A 459 -12.55 -17.95 15.69
CA GLN A 459 -12.13 -17.89 17.09
C GLN A 459 -10.98 -16.89 17.26
N ARG A 460 -10.94 -16.14 18.36
CA ARG A 460 -9.83 -15.20 18.63
C ARG A 460 -8.49 -15.91 18.73
N VAL A 461 -8.49 -17.07 19.36
CA VAL A 461 -7.33 -17.96 19.48
C VAL A 461 -7.74 -19.33 18.93
N PRO A 462 -7.19 -19.75 17.78
CA PRO A 462 -7.54 -21.04 17.19
C PRO A 462 -7.38 -22.18 18.19
N ASN A 463 -8.36 -23.09 18.23
CA ASN A 463 -8.39 -24.26 19.10
C ASN A 463 -8.48 -23.94 20.60
N ASN A 464 -8.99 -22.77 20.98
CA ASN A 464 -9.18 -22.38 22.38
C ASN A 464 -10.53 -21.64 22.59
N PRO A 465 -11.67 -22.35 22.55
CA PRO A 465 -13.00 -21.74 22.69
C PRO A 465 -13.23 -21.07 24.06
N GLU A 466 -12.55 -21.55 25.11
CA GLU A 466 -12.61 -20.94 26.45
C GLU A 466 -12.08 -19.49 26.45
N PHE A 467 -11.18 -19.15 25.52
CA PHE A 467 -10.60 -17.82 25.43
C PHE A 467 -11.64 -16.73 25.14
N ASP A 468 -12.71 -17.03 24.40
CA ASP A 468 -13.73 -16.03 24.10
C ASP A 468 -14.54 -15.67 25.36
N ALA A 469 -14.80 -16.65 26.24
CA ALA A 469 -15.42 -16.40 27.55
C ALA A 469 -14.48 -15.61 28.47
N ASP A 470 -13.20 -15.99 28.52
CA ASP A 470 -12.15 -15.25 29.23
C ASP A 470 -12.08 -13.79 28.76
N TYR A 471 -12.16 -13.58 27.44
CA TYR A 471 -12.10 -12.26 26.82
C TYR A 471 -13.31 -11.41 27.19
N GLN A 472 -14.52 -11.97 27.15
CA GLN A 472 -15.72 -11.25 27.59
C GLN A 472 -15.65 -10.84 29.07
N ALA A 473 -15.16 -11.72 29.95
CA ALA A 473 -14.95 -11.38 31.36
C ALA A 473 -13.91 -10.26 31.53
N PHE A 474 -12.83 -10.29 30.73
CA PHE A 474 -11.87 -9.20 30.67
C PHE A 474 -12.49 -7.88 30.21
N LEU A 475 -13.32 -7.87 29.16
CA LEU A 475 -13.98 -6.65 28.67
C LEU A 475 -14.89 -6.03 29.74
N GLN A 476 -15.67 -6.86 30.44
CA GLN A 476 -16.52 -6.40 31.55
C GLN A 476 -15.70 -5.79 32.68
N TRP A 477 -14.61 -6.45 33.08
CA TRP A 477 -13.70 -5.93 34.08
C TRP A 477 -13.07 -4.60 33.64
N ALA A 478 -12.53 -4.54 32.42
CA ALA A 478 -11.87 -3.35 31.89
C ALA A 478 -12.85 -2.17 31.82
N ARG A 479 -14.09 -2.41 31.39
CA ARG A 479 -15.15 -1.41 31.39
C ARG A 479 -15.46 -0.90 32.81
N ALA A 480 -15.62 -1.80 33.77
CA ALA A 480 -15.87 -1.42 35.16
C ALA A 480 -14.72 -0.59 35.76
N GLN A 481 -13.46 -0.95 35.45
CA GLN A 481 -12.30 -0.16 35.87
C GLN A 481 -12.27 1.22 35.22
N TRP A 482 -12.67 1.33 33.95
CA TRP A 482 -12.75 2.59 33.24
C TRP A 482 -13.85 3.50 33.80
N ASP A 483 -15.04 2.95 34.08
CA ASP A 483 -16.14 3.71 34.66
C ASP A 483 -15.83 4.16 36.10
N ALA A 484 -15.04 3.40 36.85
CA ALA A 484 -14.63 3.73 38.23
C ALA A 484 -13.32 4.55 38.33
N ARG A 485 -12.78 5.04 37.21
CA ARG A 485 -11.47 5.71 37.20
C ARG A 485 -11.53 7.11 37.82
N GLU A 486 -10.48 7.46 38.56
CA GLU A 486 -10.27 8.83 39.06
C GLU A 486 -9.64 9.74 37.99
N HIS A 487 -8.82 9.17 37.11
CA HIS A 487 -8.13 9.84 36.02
C HIS A 487 -8.08 8.91 34.79
N ASP A 488 -7.98 9.51 33.61
CA ASP A 488 -7.81 8.77 32.36
C ASP A 488 -6.47 8.02 32.38
N TYR A 489 -6.50 6.77 31.90
CA TYR A 489 -5.32 5.90 31.80
C TYR A 489 -5.40 5.02 30.55
N ARG A 490 -4.31 4.32 30.24
CA ARG A 490 -4.28 3.32 29.16
C ARG A 490 -4.16 1.89 29.67
N ILE A 491 -4.70 0.97 28.90
CA ILE A 491 -4.40 -0.46 29.02
C ILE A 491 -3.37 -0.83 27.95
N ALA A 492 -2.19 -1.27 28.37
CA ALA A 492 -1.20 -1.84 27.47
C ALA A 492 -1.49 -3.34 27.27
N VAL A 493 -1.42 -3.82 26.03
CA VAL A 493 -1.61 -5.24 25.69
C VAL A 493 -0.32 -5.80 25.15
N ARG A 494 0.12 -6.91 25.76
CA ARG A 494 1.32 -7.66 25.40
C ARG A 494 0.96 -9.04 24.85
N ASP A 495 1.29 -9.26 23.58
CA ASP A 495 1.16 -10.54 22.90
C ASP A 495 2.28 -10.71 21.84
N GLN A 496 2.19 -11.71 20.96
CA GLN A 496 3.01 -11.78 19.76
C GLN A 496 2.90 -10.49 18.94
N ARG A 497 4.01 -10.05 18.36
CA ARG A 497 4.12 -8.78 17.61
C ARG A 497 2.97 -8.58 16.61
N ASN A 498 2.58 -9.60 15.86
CA ASN A 498 1.52 -9.53 14.84
C ASN A 498 0.15 -10.06 15.32
N SER A 499 -0.02 -10.34 16.61
CA SER A 499 -1.31 -10.73 17.18
C SER A 499 -2.17 -9.50 17.46
N HIS A 500 -3.42 -9.48 16.99
CA HIS A 500 -4.33 -8.35 17.17
C HIS A 500 -5.59 -8.73 17.98
N VAL A 501 -5.53 -9.84 18.73
CA VAL A 501 -6.71 -10.46 19.36
C VAL A 501 -7.46 -9.58 20.38
N PHE A 502 -6.81 -8.52 20.87
CA PHE A 502 -7.38 -7.54 21.82
C PHE A 502 -7.67 -6.17 21.18
N MET A 503 -7.39 -5.96 19.89
CA MET A 503 -7.42 -4.61 19.30
C MET A 503 -8.83 -4.04 19.13
N ASP A 504 -9.86 -4.87 19.30
CA ASP A 504 -11.28 -4.49 19.35
C ASP A 504 -11.81 -4.23 20.77
N ALA A 505 -10.99 -4.37 21.81
CA ALA A 505 -11.39 -4.05 23.18
C ALA A 505 -11.92 -2.60 23.36
N PRO A 506 -11.37 -1.56 22.69
CA PRO A 506 -11.88 -0.20 22.86
C PRO A 506 -13.31 0.00 22.37
N VAL A 507 -13.78 -0.83 21.41
CA VAL A 507 -15.17 -0.80 20.94
C VAL A 507 -16.15 -1.06 22.09
N TRP A 508 -15.78 -1.92 23.02
CA TRP A 508 -16.66 -2.40 24.09
C TRP A 508 -16.38 -1.71 25.44
N THR A 509 -15.13 -1.32 25.67
CA THR A 509 -14.68 -0.77 26.97
C THR A 509 -14.65 0.75 27.00
N ALA A 510 -14.59 1.41 25.84
CA ALA A 510 -14.22 2.82 25.70
C ALA A 510 -12.87 3.21 26.33
N THR A 511 -12.07 2.22 26.75
CA THR A 511 -10.76 2.44 27.37
C THR A 511 -9.70 2.60 26.29
N PRO A 512 -8.91 3.69 26.30
CA PRO A 512 -7.77 3.82 25.41
C PRO A 512 -6.76 2.69 25.62
N GLN A 513 -6.22 2.20 24.52
CA GLN A 513 -5.38 1.00 24.48
C GLN A 513 -4.04 1.30 23.82
N TYR A 514 -2.99 0.63 24.31
CA TYR A 514 -1.70 0.58 23.66
C TYR A 514 -1.35 -0.88 23.37
N LYS A 515 -0.97 -1.20 22.13
CA LYS A 515 -0.44 -2.53 21.80
C LYS A 515 1.08 -2.47 21.82
N ILE A 516 1.68 -3.37 22.60
CA ILE A 516 3.12 -3.66 22.52
C ILE A 516 3.32 -4.57 21.31
N GLY A 517 3.76 -4.00 20.20
CA GLY A 517 3.97 -4.66 18.92
C GLY A 517 3.29 -3.94 17.76
N PHE A 518 3.46 -4.50 16.57
CA PHE A 518 2.95 -3.94 15.32
C PHE A 518 1.44 -3.72 15.32
N THR A 519 0.98 -2.51 15.00
CA THR A 519 -0.44 -2.22 14.79
C THR A 519 -0.68 -1.72 13.35
N PRO A 520 -1.45 -2.46 12.55
CA PRO A 520 -1.80 -2.09 11.18
C PRO A 520 -2.94 -1.05 11.17
N GLY A 521 -3.50 -0.76 9.99
CA GLY A 521 -4.75 0.00 9.90
C GLY A 521 -4.62 1.52 10.03
N ASP A 522 -3.44 2.06 10.31
CA ASP A 522 -3.14 3.48 10.12
C ASP A 522 -1.71 3.61 9.58
N ASN A 523 -1.50 4.56 8.67
CA ASN A 523 -0.16 4.90 8.18
C ASN A 523 0.50 5.98 9.04
N PHE A 524 0.03 6.28 10.24
CA PHE A 524 0.65 7.27 11.11
C PHE A 524 2.02 6.81 11.59
N VAL A 525 2.91 7.77 11.75
CA VAL A 525 4.32 7.54 11.99
C VAL A 525 4.66 7.24 13.45
N HIS A 526 3.93 7.83 14.40
CA HIS A 526 4.24 7.74 15.84
C HIS A 526 3.53 6.57 16.50
N LYS A 527 3.87 5.35 16.07
CA LYS A 527 3.29 4.09 16.53
C LYS A 527 4.33 3.27 17.29
N PRO A 528 4.51 3.48 18.60
CA PRO A 528 5.45 2.68 19.36
C PRO A 528 5.08 1.20 19.35
N GLU A 529 6.09 0.33 19.42
CA GLU A 529 5.90 -1.13 19.54
C GLU A 529 6.59 -1.70 20.81
N SER A 530 7.33 -0.88 21.56
CA SER A 530 8.15 -1.29 22.70
C SER A 530 7.35 -1.52 23.99
N ALA A 531 7.89 -2.35 24.87
CA ALA A 531 7.41 -2.56 26.24
C ALA A 531 8.22 -1.76 27.28
N ASP A 532 9.02 -0.79 26.83
CA ASP A 532 9.89 0.01 27.69
C ASP A 532 9.09 0.70 28.81
N ARG A 533 9.64 0.71 30.02
CA ARG A 533 8.95 1.23 31.20
C ARG A 533 8.69 2.74 31.09
N GLU A 534 9.65 3.50 30.59
CA GLU A 534 9.54 4.95 30.43
C GLU A 534 8.44 5.31 29.42
N LEU A 535 8.40 4.58 28.29
CA LEU A 535 7.32 4.70 27.31
C LEU A 535 5.96 4.42 27.93
N LEU A 536 5.81 3.33 28.69
CA LEU A 536 4.54 2.99 29.37
C LEU A 536 4.15 4.04 30.41
N ASP A 537 5.12 4.64 31.11
CA ASP A 537 4.89 5.73 32.06
C ASP A 537 4.39 6.99 31.36
N LYS A 538 5.04 7.41 30.27
CA LYS A 538 4.63 8.57 29.46
C LYS A 538 3.26 8.35 28.79
N LEU A 539 2.92 7.11 28.43
CA LEU A 539 1.59 6.75 27.91
C LEU A 539 0.47 6.78 28.96
N GLY A 540 0.80 6.90 30.25
CA GLY A 540 -0.20 6.81 31.32
C GLY A 540 -0.76 5.39 31.48
N VAL A 541 0.05 4.36 31.25
CA VAL A 541 -0.40 2.95 31.34
C VAL A 541 -0.62 2.57 32.80
N ARG A 542 -1.83 2.13 33.13
CA ARG A 542 -2.16 1.61 34.47
C ARG A 542 -2.08 0.09 34.52
N TRP A 543 -2.57 -0.56 33.47
CA TRP A 543 -2.71 -2.02 33.40
C TRP A 543 -1.97 -2.59 32.20
N VAL A 544 -1.26 -3.69 32.42
CA VAL A 544 -0.67 -4.50 31.35
C VAL A 544 -1.40 -5.83 31.27
N VAL A 545 -2.04 -6.08 30.13
CA VAL A 545 -2.80 -7.30 29.83
C VAL A 545 -1.94 -8.21 28.98
N GLY A 546 -1.98 -9.51 29.23
CA GLY A 546 -1.33 -10.49 28.37
C GLY A 546 -1.97 -11.86 28.41
N ARG A 547 -1.53 -12.73 27.50
CA ARG A 547 -1.96 -14.13 27.47
C ARG A 547 -1.01 -15.02 28.24
N ASP A 548 -1.54 -15.85 29.12
CA ASP A 548 -0.81 -16.89 29.82
C ASP A 548 -0.83 -18.18 29.00
N ARG A 549 0.31 -18.51 28.37
CA ARG A 549 0.45 -19.76 27.63
C ARG A 549 0.68 -20.97 28.54
N ARG A 550 1.03 -20.73 29.80
CA ARG A 550 1.30 -21.77 30.81
C ARG A 550 0.27 -21.61 31.92
N ARG A 551 -0.94 -22.12 31.70
CA ARG A 551 -2.12 -21.98 32.58
C ARG A 551 -1.74 -22.16 34.06
N GLY A 552 -2.22 -21.26 34.91
CA GLY A 552 -2.41 -21.52 36.35
C GLY A 552 -1.33 -21.04 37.31
N GLN A 553 -0.25 -20.39 36.85
CA GLN A 553 0.71 -19.76 37.77
C GLN A 553 0.37 -18.29 37.99
N ALA A 554 -0.02 -17.94 39.22
CA ALA A 554 -0.21 -16.56 39.64
C ALA A 554 1.11 -15.80 39.43
N ARG A 555 1.03 -14.67 38.72
CA ARG A 555 2.20 -13.85 38.45
C ARG A 555 2.31 -12.74 39.49
N ALA A 556 3.53 -12.30 39.78
CA ALA A 556 3.72 -11.14 40.65
C ALA A 556 2.94 -9.91 40.13
N ASN A 557 2.22 -9.22 41.04
CA ASN A 557 1.32 -8.06 40.81
C ASN A 557 0.20 -8.28 39.79
N GLU A 558 -0.22 -9.53 39.63
CA GLU A 558 -1.49 -9.82 38.98
C GLU A 558 -2.64 -9.25 39.83
N VAL A 559 -3.48 -8.43 39.20
CA VAL A 559 -4.64 -7.81 39.86
C VAL A 559 -5.95 -8.47 39.45
N ALA A 560 -5.94 -9.17 38.31
CA ALA A 560 -7.08 -9.92 37.80
C ALA A 560 -6.62 -11.02 36.85
N ARG A 561 -7.42 -12.09 36.76
CA ARG A 561 -7.24 -13.19 35.82
C ARG A 561 -8.59 -13.69 35.32
N PHE A 562 -8.64 -13.98 34.04
CA PHE A 562 -9.78 -14.53 33.32
C PHE A 562 -9.23 -15.70 32.49
N GLY A 563 -9.17 -16.88 33.10
CA GLY A 563 -8.55 -18.08 32.51
C GLY A 563 -7.14 -17.83 31.95
N ASN A 564 -7.03 -17.73 30.63
CA ASN A 564 -5.78 -17.52 29.90
C ASN A 564 -5.37 -16.05 29.77
N ILE A 565 -6.18 -15.10 30.22
CA ILE A 565 -5.88 -13.66 30.21
C ILE A 565 -5.51 -13.25 31.63
N PHE A 566 -4.37 -12.60 31.79
CA PHE A 566 -3.96 -12.03 33.06
C PHE A 566 -3.80 -10.52 32.93
N VAL A 567 -4.06 -9.79 34.01
CA VAL A 567 -3.87 -8.34 34.10
C VAL A 567 -2.91 -8.04 35.23
N LYS A 568 -1.90 -7.23 34.96
CA LYS A 568 -0.93 -6.75 35.95
C LYS A 568 -1.05 -5.25 36.15
N ALA A 569 -0.83 -4.82 37.39
CA ALA A 569 -0.49 -3.43 37.66
C ALA A 569 0.82 -3.07 36.97
N HIS A 570 0.83 -1.97 36.21
CA HIS A 570 2.09 -1.37 35.79
C HIS A 570 2.84 -0.85 37.01
N ARG A 571 4.13 -1.15 37.12
CA ARG A 571 4.97 -0.79 38.28
C ARG A 571 5.67 0.56 38.13
N GLY A 572 5.44 1.27 37.03
CA GLY A 572 6.04 2.57 36.79
C GLY A 572 5.30 3.71 37.48
N GLN A 573 5.69 4.93 37.14
CA GLN A 573 5.05 6.17 37.61
C GLN A 573 4.37 6.81 36.40
N PRO A 574 3.09 6.48 36.14
CA PRO A 574 2.33 7.08 35.05
C PRO A 574 2.41 8.61 35.11
N ARG A 575 2.80 9.24 34.01
CA ARG A 575 2.81 10.69 33.89
C ARG A 575 1.39 11.19 33.63
N SER A 576 1.13 12.43 34.06
CA SER A 576 -0.04 13.19 33.62
C SER A 576 0.02 13.43 32.11
N LEU A 577 -1.12 13.83 31.51
CA LEU A 577 -1.20 14.15 30.08
C LEU A 577 -0.20 15.24 29.64
N ALA A 578 0.24 16.09 30.54
CA ALA A 578 1.33 17.02 30.31
C ALA A 578 2.22 17.11 31.56
N TRP A 579 3.50 17.37 31.38
CA TRP A 579 4.47 17.55 32.46
C TRP A 579 5.54 18.58 32.09
N LEU A 580 6.28 19.05 33.09
CA LEU A 580 7.47 19.88 32.91
C LEU A 580 8.74 19.04 32.98
N GLU A 581 9.66 19.30 32.08
CA GLU A 581 11.06 18.91 32.17
C GLU A 581 11.87 20.16 32.54
N GLY A 582 12.37 20.20 33.77
CA GLY A 582 12.95 21.40 34.39
C GLY A 582 12.19 21.80 35.66
N ALA A 583 12.65 22.86 36.33
CA ALA A 583 12.00 23.39 37.53
C ALA A 583 10.77 24.24 37.19
N GLY A 584 9.73 24.10 38.02
CA GLY A 584 8.45 24.80 37.89
C GLY A 584 7.29 23.90 38.34
N GLN A 585 6.07 24.41 38.20
CA GLN A 585 4.83 23.67 38.47
C GLN A 585 3.93 23.68 37.24
N LEU A 586 3.22 22.58 36.99
CA LEU A 586 2.24 22.47 35.91
C LEU A 586 0.95 21.85 36.42
N ASP A 587 -0.15 22.56 36.19
CA ASP A 587 -1.51 22.12 36.46
C ASP A 587 -2.25 21.88 35.13
N VAL A 588 -2.81 20.69 34.92
CA VAL A 588 -3.70 20.44 33.78
C VAL A 588 -5.07 21.03 34.10
N LEU A 589 -5.43 22.13 33.43
CA LEU A 589 -6.70 22.84 33.65
C LEU A 589 -7.87 22.17 32.92
N HIS A 590 -7.61 21.67 31.71
CA HIS A 590 -8.62 21.04 30.87
C HIS A 590 -7.96 20.07 29.89
N ALA A 591 -8.58 18.91 29.68
CA ALA A 591 -8.11 17.90 28.75
C ALA A 591 -9.30 17.25 28.04
N ASP A 592 -9.47 17.57 26.76
CA ASP A 592 -10.39 16.90 25.84
C ASP A 592 -9.63 16.59 24.55
N LEU A 593 -8.91 15.47 24.54
CA LEU A 593 -8.10 15.08 23.38
C LEU A 593 -8.94 14.78 22.15
N ARG A 594 -10.16 14.25 22.32
CA ARG A 594 -11.04 13.93 21.19
C ARG A 594 -11.64 15.20 20.58
N GLY A 595 -11.99 16.18 21.42
CA GLY A 595 -12.34 17.55 21.00
C GLY A 595 -11.13 18.38 20.59
N GLY A 596 -9.90 17.86 20.72
CA GLY A 596 -8.69 18.49 20.25
C GLY A 596 -8.23 19.67 21.11
N LEU A 597 -8.38 19.62 22.44
CA LEU A 597 -8.00 20.70 23.34
C LEU A 597 -7.30 20.19 24.61
N VAL A 598 -6.13 20.74 24.91
CA VAL A 598 -5.46 20.59 26.21
C VAL A 598 -5.06 21.98 26.69
N ARG A 599 -5.42 22.33 27.93
CA ARG A 599 -5.00 23.56 28.58
C ARG A 599 -4.23 23.23 29.84
N VAL A 600 -3.05 23.82 29.98
CA VAL A 600 -2.22 23.67 31.15
C VAL A 600 -1.81 25.04 31.66
N ARG A 601 -1.65 25.17 32.97
CA ARG A 601 -1.10 26.36 33.61
C ARG A 601 0.28 26.03 34.12
N VAL A 602 1.24 26.90 33.82
CA VAL A 602 2.61 26.77 34.30
C VAL A 602 2.94 27.90 35.27
N ARG A 603 3.69 27.60 36.32
CA ARG A 603 4.16 28.57 37.32
C ARG A 603 5.63 28.38 37.61
N ASP A 604 6.28 29.49 37.93
CA ASP A 604 7.66 29.54 38.45
C ASP A 604 8.65 28.77 37.57
N VAL A 605 8.57 28.98 36.25
CA VAL A 605 9.35 28.26 35.25
C VAL A 605 10.77 28.82 35.16
N GLU A 606 11.77 27.97 35.41
CA GLU A 606 13.19 28.32 35.28
C GLU A 606 13.66 28.36 33.81
N PRO A 607 14.76 29.08 33.50
CA PRO A 607 15.35 29.09 32.16
C PRO A 607 15.68 27.68 31.67
N GLY A 608 15.27 27.35 30.44
CA GLY A 608 15.52 26.05 29.81
C GLY A 608 14.48 24.97 30.15
N ALA A 609 13.49 25.27 30.99
CA ALA A 609 12.39 24.35 31.23
C ALA A 609 11.51 24.18 29.99
N ARG A 610 11.00 22.95 29.83
CA ARG A 610 10.19 22.52 28.69
C ARG A 610 8.88 21.95 29.17
N VAL A 611 7.80 22.24 28.45
CA VAL A 611 6.53 21.53 28.61
C VAL A 611 6.46 20.40 27.59
N VAL A 612 6.04 19.23 28.04
CA VAL A 612 5.82 18.06 27.19
C VAL A 612 4.37 17.60 27.34
N PHE A 613 3.71 17.38 26.21
CA PHE A 613 2.37 16.81 26.14
C PHE A 613 2.49 15.34 25.73
N GLY A 614 1.80 14.45 26.44
CA GLY A 614 1.60 13.04 26.10
C GLY A 614 0.69 12.84 24.88
N VAL A 615 0.99 13.57 23.81
CA VAL A 615 0.27 13.65 22.54
C VAL A 615 1.30 13.52 21.42
N ALA A 616 1.06 12.61 20.48
CA ALA A 616 1.97 12.41 19.36
C ALA A 616 2.06 13.65 18.45
N GLY A 617 3.26 13.92 17.93
CA GLY A 617 3.50 15.04 17.02
C GLY A 617 2.68 14.96 15.73
N TYR A 618 1.85 15.97 15.46
CA TYR A 618 1.12 16.10 14.19
C TYR A 618 0.86 17.58 13.88
N PRO A 619 1.06 18.05 12.63
CA PRO A 619 1.18 19.48 12.32
C PRO A 619 -0.16 20.24 12.38
N ARG A 620 -1.27 19.55 12.66
CA ARG A 620 -2.57 20.18 12.96
C ARG A 620 -2.68 20.69 14.40
N TRP A 621 -1.78 20.28 15.28
CA TRP A 621 -1.69 20.83 16.62
C TRP A 621 -1.05 22.22 16.60
N GLN A 622 -1.71 23.17 17.23
CA GLN A 622 -1.23 24.52 17.49
C GLN A 622 -1.03 24.69 18.98
N LEU A 623 0.10 25.28 19.36
CA LEU A 623 0.39 25.62 20.73
C LEU A 623 0.39 27.14 20.88
N THR A 624 -0.24 27.62 21.95
CA THR A 624 -0.21 29.04 22.32
C THR A 624 0.15 29.19 23.79
N LEU A 625 0.80 30.30 24.15
CA LEU A 625 1.10 30.75 25.51
C LEU A 625 0.39 32.10 25.71
N ASP A 626 -0.59 32.14 26.61
CA ASP A 626 -1.47 33.31 26.84
C ASP A 626 -2.08 33.88 25.54
N GLY A 627 -2.44 32.98 24.62
CA GLY A 627 -3.04 33.31 23.32
C GLY A 627 -2.04 33.70 22.23
N GLN A 628 -0.75 33.83 22.53
CA GLN A 628 0.30 34.04 21.52
C GLN A 628 0.82 32.69 21.02
N ALA A 629 1.08 32.56 19.72
CA ALA A 629 1.62 31.32 19.15
C ALA A 629 2.98 30.99 19.77
N LEU A 630 3.15 29.73 20.20
CA LEU A 630 4.41 29.18 20.70
C LEU A 630 4.83 28.05 19.76
N GLU A 631 6.07 28.09 19.30
CA GLU A 631 6.61 27.00 18.49
C GLU A 631 6.76 25.73 19.34
N TRP A 632 6.43 24.59 18.73
CA TRP A 632 6.63 23.29 19.34
C TRP A 632 7.41 22.38 18.39
N PHE A 633 8.13 21.43 18.97
CA PHE A 633 8.93 20.45 18.28
C PHE A 633 8.56 19.04 18.75
N GLU A 634 8.96 18.06 17.95
CA GLU A 634 8.81 16.66 18.25
C GLU A 634 9.96 16.16 19.12
N GLN A 635 9.64 15.77 20.36
CA GLN A 635 10.58 15.24 21.34
C GLN A 635 10.49 13.71 21.40
N PRO A 636 11.60 12.96 21.19
CA PRO A 636 11.61 11.52 21.39
C PRO A 636 11.14 11.11 22.78
N VAL A 637 10.28 10.09 22.85
CA VAL A 637 9.76 9.56 24.13
C VAL A 637 10.86 8.91 24.95
N HIS A 638 11.83 8.28 24.31
CA HIS A 638 13.03 7.71 24.92
C HIS A 638 14.16 7.72 23.89
N GLY A 639 15.38 7.45 24.33
CA GLY A 639 16.58 7.55 23.50
C GLY A 639 17.21 8.94 23.54
N ASP A 640 18.38 9.06 22.91
CA ASP A 640 19.22 10.27 22.90
C ASP A 640 19.05 11.09 21.62
N ALA A 641 18.05 10.78 20.79
CA ALA A 641 17.79 11.49 19.56
C ALA A 641 17.43 12.96 19.82
N ALA A 642 17.93 13.84 18.95
CA ALA A 642 17.67 15.27 19.04
C ALA A 642 16.18 15.57 18.77
N PRO A 643 15.61 16.60 19.41
CA PRO A 643 14.26 17.06 19.10
C PRO A 643 14.18 17.65 17.69
N ILE A 644 13.00 17.58 17.05
CA ILE A 644 12.87 17.89 15.62
C ILE A 644 11.73 18.85 15.35
N SER A 645 12.03 19.94 14.64
CA SER A 645 11.01 20.92 14.24
C SER A 645 10.11 20.37 13.13
N LEU A 646 8.92 20.97 12.98
CA LEU A 646 7.98 20.55 11.93
C LEU A 646 8.53 20.79 10.52
N ASP A 647 9.30 21.85 10.33
CA ASP A 647 9.90 22.17 9.04
C ASP A 647 11.05 21.22 8.70
N ALA A 648 11.88 20.86 9.69
CA ALA A 648 12.89 19.81 9.54
C ALA A 648 12.26 18.47 9.09
N ARG A 649 11.14 18.08 9.72
CA ARG A 649 10.39 16.88 9.31
C ARG A 649 9.81 16.99 7.90
N ARG A 650 9.23 18.13 7.52
CA ARG A 650 8.73 18.36 6.14
C ARG A 650 9.85 18.29 5.11
N ALA A 651 11.03 18.79 5.45
CA ALA A 651 12.24 18.70 4.65
C ALA A 651 12.80 17.26 4.56
N GLY A 652 12.29 16.34 5.37
CA GLY A 652 12.69 14.94 5.37
C GLY A 652 13.89 14.61 6.27
N GLN A 653 14.35 15.54 7.11
CA GLN A 653 15.45 15.29 8.07
C GLN A 653 15.09 14.16 9.03
N LEU A 654 13.82 14.09 9.42
CA LEU A 654 13.25 12.92 10.08
C LEU A 654 11.91 12.60 9.45
N ARG A 655 11.86 11.50 8.71
CA ARG A 655 10.60 10.82 8.45
C ARG A 655 10.46 9.79 9.53
N GLY A 656 9.74 10.17 10.59
CA GLY A 656 9.61 9.36 11.79
C GLY A 656 9.17 7.92 11.50
N GLY A 657 9.04 7.17 12.60
CA GLY A 657 8.45 5.84 12.58
C GLY A 657 9.25 4.85 11.75
N LYS A 658 10.58 5.12 11.64
CA LYS A 658 11.69 4.25 11.22
C LYS A 658 12.99 4.95 10.84
N ALA A 659 13.17 6.27 10.89
CA ALA A 659 14.39 6.96 10.39
C ALA A 659 15.76 6.61 11.06
N ALA A 660 15.82 5.56 11.90
CA ALA A 660 17.03 4.87 12.36
C ALA A 660 16.94 3.31 12.26
N GLY A 661 15.93 2.76 11.58
CA GLY A 661 15.50 1.36 11.79
C GLY A 661 14.62 1.22 13.02
N ASP A 662 13.84 2.26 13.30
CA ASP A 662 13.03 2.29 14.48
C ASP A 662 11.88 1.28 14.36
N ASP A 663 12.03 0.16 15.06
CA ASP A 663 11.01 -0.86 15.30
C ASP A 663 9.81 -0.33 16.11
N GLY A 664 9.68 1.00 16.28
CA GLY A 664 8.76 1.66 17.21
C GLY A 664 9.41 2.01 18.56
N SER A 665 10.74 2.16 18.62
CA SER A 665 11.56 2.59 19.75
C SER A 665 11.77 4.10 19.91
N GLU A 666 11.32 4.98 19.01
CA GLU A 666 11.42 6.45 19.20
C GLU A 666 10.16 7.16 18.68
N PRO A 667 8.96 6.88 19.24
CA PRO A 667 7.82 7.76 19.02
C PRO A 667 8.15 9.17 19.53
N THR A 668 7.58 10.22 18.92
CA THR A 668 7.79 11.59 19.39
C THR A 668 6.52 12.22 19.95
N LEU A 669 6.72 13.11 20.92
CA LEU A 669 5.70 13.88 21.61
C LEU A 669 5.79 15.35 21.25
N ILE A 670 4.70 16.07 21.45
CA ILE A 670 4.68 17.52 21.33
C ILE A 670 5.38 18.11 22.56
N ALA A 671 6.46 18.87 22.34
CA ALA A 671 7.16 19.60 23.38
C ALA A 671 7.45 21.04 22.95
N ALA A 672 7.59 21.94 23.91
CA ALA A 672 7.98 23.33 23.66
C ALA A 672 8.86 23.87 24.78
N GLU A 673 9.83 24.70 24.40
CA GLU A 673 10.62 25.49 25.34
C GLU A 673 9.78 26.66 25.84
N LEU A 674 9.82 26.89 27.15
CA LEU A 674 9.11 28.00 27.76
C LEU A 674 10.04 29.20 27.92
N PRO A 675 9.56 30.44 27.64
CA PRO A 675 10.35 31.64 27.93
C PRO A 675 10.77 31.70 29.40
N ALA A 676 12.00 32.14 29.67
CA ALA A 676 12.48 32.31 31.03
C ALA A 676 11.59 33.29 31.82
N GLY A 677 11.25 32.95 33.07
CA GLY A 677 10.40 33.78 33.91
C GLY A 677 8.90 33.68 33.60
N THR A 678 8.48 32.71 32.79
CA THR A 678 7.06 32.41 32.59
C THR A 678 6.44 32.01 33.93
N THR A 679 5.47 32.80 34.41
CA THR A 679 4.74 32.51 35.65
C THR A 679 3.24 32.77 35.47
N ASP A 680 2.44 31.88 36.04
CA ASP A 680 0.97 31.83 35.93
C ASP A 680 0.40 31.91 34.51
N ALA A 681 1.18 31.48 33.52
CA ALA A 681 0.80 31.49 32.12
C ALA A 681 -0.02 30.26 31.75
N ILE A 682 -0.93 30.42 30.79
CA ILE A 682 -1.76 29.35 30.25
C ILE A 682 -1.23 28.93 28.89
N LEU A 683 -0.87 27.66 28.77
CA LEU A 683 -0.66 27.03 27.48
C LEU A 683 -1.96 26.39 26.99
N GLU A 684 -2.28 26.63 25.72
CA GLU A 684 -3.37 25.96 25.03
C GLU A 684 -2.82 25.22 23.81
N LEU A 685 -2.94 23.89 23.85
CA LEU A 685 -2.68 23.00 22.73
C LEU A 685 -4.02 22.66 22.07
N ARG A 686 -4.20 23.09 20.82
CA ARG A 686 -5.44 22.96 20.05
C ARG A 686 -5.22 22.25 18.73
N TYR A 687 -6.05 21.26 18.44
CA TYR A 687 -6.07 20.58 17.15
C TYR A 687 -6.96 21.35 16.16
N LEU A 688 -6.39 21.77 15.04
CA LEU A 688 -7.16 22.32 13.95
C LEU A 688 -7.71 21.20 13.09
N GLU A 689 -9.03 21.03 13.04
CA GLU A 689 -9.63 19.98 12.20
C GLU A 689 -9.35 20.18 10.71
N ARG A 690 -9.28 21.43 10.24
CA ARG A 690 -9.13 21.77 8.82
C ARG A 690 -8.39 23.08 8.64
N ASN A 691 -7.52 23.14 7.63
CA ASN A 691 -7.01 24.38 7.07
C ASN A 691 -7.86 24.86 5.87
N GLY A 692 -7.59 26.06 5.36
CA GLY A 692 -8.36 26.64 4.25
C GLY A 692 -8.29 25.84 2.93
N VAL A 693 -7.16 25.18 2.66
CA VAL A 693 -6.98 24.35 1.46
C VAL A 693 -7.79 23.06 1.57
N GLU A 694 -7.81 22.43 2.75
CA GLU A 694 -8.59 21.23 3.03
C GLU A 694 -10.10 21.53 2.94
N TRP A 695 -10.56 22.66 3.49
CA TRP A 695 -11.95 23.12 3.32
C TRP A 695 -12.34 23.25 1.84
N LEU A 696 -11.48 23.84 1.02
CA LEU A 696 -11.72 23.95 -0.42
C LEU A 696 -11.76 22.56 -1.08
N ALA A 697 -10.84 21.67 -0.72
CA ALA A 697 -10.78 20.31 -1.26
C ALA A 697 -12.04 19.50 -0.92
N GLU A 698 -12.53 19.60 0.31
CA GLU A 698 -13.78 18.98 0.75
C GLU A 698 -14.99 19.54 -0.01
N LEU A 699 -15.10 20.86 -0.13
CA LEU A 699 -16.20 21.50 -0.88
C LEU A 699 -16.19 21.05 -2.35
N LEU A 700 -15.03 21.08 -3.00
CA LEU A 700 -14.87 20.62 -4.38
C LEU A 700 -15.23 19.14 -4.52
N SER A 701 -14.84 18.33 -3.54
CA SER A 701 -15.17 16.91 -3.54
C SER A 701 -16.65 16.65 -3.39
N LEU A 702 -17.32 17.33 -2.44
CA LEU A 702 -18.76 17.25 -2.25
C LEU A 702 -19.52 17.65 -3.52
N LEU A 703 -19.12 18.78 -4.13
CA LEU A 703 -19.70 19.24 -5.40
C LEU A 703 -19.48 18.22 -6.53
N ALA A 704 -18.32 17.57 -6.57
CA ALA A 704 -18.05 16.51 -7.54
C ALA A 704 -18.94 15.29 -7.31
N TRP A 705 -19.12 14.84 -6.06
CA TRP A 705 -20.04 13.74 -5.71
C TRP A 705 -21.48 14.04 -6.13
N VAL A 706 -21.97 15.24 -5.84
CA VAL A 706 -23.32 15.68 -6.25
C VAL A 706 -23.44 15.76 -7.77
N ALA A 707 -22.47 16.37 -8.46
CA ALA A 707 -22.50 16.52 -9.91
C ALA A 707 -22.45 15.17 -10.64
N VAL A 708 -21.57 14.26 -10.21
CA VAL A 708 -21.48 12.90 -10.73
C VAL A 708 -22.77 12.14 -10.44
N GLY A 709 -23.27 12.18 -9.20
CA GLY A 709 -24.53 11.52 -8.83
C GLY A 709 -25.72 11.98 -9.68
N LEU A 710 -25.90 13.29 -9.84
CA LEU A 710 -26.96 13.86 -10.68
C LEU A 710 -26.80 13.47 -12.15
N ALA A 711 -25.58 13.54 -12.69
CA ALA A 711 -25.31 13.15 -14.07
C ALA A 711 -25.51 11.63 -14.32
N LEU A 712 -25.30 10.81 -13.29
CA LEU A 712 -25.50 9.36 -13.38
C LEU A 712 -26.97 8.95 -13.17
N ILE A 713 -27.77 9.69 -12.37
CA ILE A 713 -29.17 9.36 -12.11
C ILE A 713 -30.09 9.93 -13.19
N THR A 714 -29.84 11.16 -13.65
CA THR A 714 -30.75 11.85 -14.57
C THR A 714 -30.63 11.31 -16.01
N THR A 715 -31.77 11.05 -16.64
CA THR A 715 -31.86 10.73 -18.07
C THR A 715 -32.13 11.98 -18.93
N ARG A 716 -32.25 13.15 -18.28
CA ARG A 716 -32.54 14.42 -18.96
C ARG A 716 -31.33 14.89 -19.79
N PRO A 717 -31.55 15.56 -20.92
CA PRO A 717 -30.49 16.01 -21.81
C PRO A 717 -29.60 17.14 -21.25
N GLY A 718 -30.03 17.83 -20.19
CA GLY A 718 -29.33 19.01 -19.64
C GLY A 718 -27.92 18.72 -19.09
N PRO A 719 -27.75 17.79 -18.13
CA PRO A 719 -26.43 17.42 -17.60
C PRO A 719 -25.49 16.86 -18.66
N SER A 720 -26.01 16.09 -19.62
CA SER A 720 -25.22 15.59 -20.75
C SER A 720 -24.69 16.71 -21.66
N ALA A 721 -25.47 17.79 -21.87
CA ALA A 721 -25.01 18.92 -22.67
C ALA A 721 -23.81 19.65 -22.03
N ARG A 722 -23.81 19.85 -20.71
CA ARG A 722 -22.67 20.44 -19.99
C ARG A 722 -21.43 19.55 -20.05
N LEU A 723 -21.59 18.23 -19.88
CA LEU A 723 -20.47 17.29 -20.01
C LEU A 723 -19.90 17.26 -21.43
N ALA A 724 -20.76 17.33 -22.45
CA ALA A 724 -20.33 17.43 -23.83
C ALA A 724 -19.56 18.74 -24.09
N GLN A 725 -19.99 19.86 -23.49
CA GLN A 725 -19.25 21.13 -23.53
C GLN A 725 -17.87 21.02 -22.86
N ILE A 726 -17.79 20.41 -21.67
CA ILE A 726 -16.51 20.17 -20.98
C ILE A 726 -15.60 19.28 -21.83
N GLN A 727 -16.12 18.18 -22.40
CA GLN A 727 -15.37 17.31 -23.30
C GLN A 727 -14.88 18.09 -24.53
N ALA A 728 -15.73 18.92 -25.14
CA ALA A 728 -15.35 19.75 -26.29
C ALA A 728 -14.24 20.74 -25.92
N SER A 729 -14.30 21.37 -24.75
CA SER A 729 -13.24 22.23 -24.23
C SER A 729 -11.94 21.46 -24.00
N LEU A 730 -12.00 20.28 -23.39
CA LEU A 730 -10.84 19.41 -23.21
C LEU A 730 -10.25 18.96 -24.56
N VAL A 731 -11.09 18.60 -25.53
CA VAL A 731 -10.65 18.27 -26.88
C VAL A 731 -9.91 19.45 -27.52
N ARG A 732 -10.39 20.68 -27.36
CA ARG A 732 -9.71 21.89 -27.85
C ARG A 732 -8.35 22.09 -27.16
N LEU A 733 -8.26 21.88 -25.85
CA LEU A 733 -7.01 21.96 -25.08
C LEU A 733 -6.02 20.85 -25.46
N ILE A 734 -6.50 19.64 -25.76
CA ILE A 734 -5.72 18.50 -26.27
C ILE A 734 -5.45 18.71 -27.76
N HIS A 735 -4.75 19.80 -28.08
CA HIS A 735 -4.22 20.06 -29.41
C HIS A 735 -2.94 19.24 -29.61
N PRO A 736 -2.66 18.71 -30.82
CA PRO A 736 -1.40 18.01 -31.11
C PRO A 736 -0.18 18.79 -30.64
N LEU A 737 -0.14 20.11 -30.89
CA LEU A 737 0.95 20.98 -30.43
C LEU A 737 1.06 21.01 -28.90
N THR A 738 -0.05 21.09 -28.16
CA THR A 738 -0.05 21.04 -26.69
C THR A 738 0.52 19.72 -26.20
N VAL A 739 0.13 18.59 -26.79
CA VAL A 739 0.66 17.26 -26.43
C VAL A 739 2.15 17.14 -26.79
N MET A 740 2.54 17.63 -27.97
CA MET A 740 3.93 17.68 -28.43
C MET A 740 4.83 18.57 -27.58
N VAL A 741 4.29 19.58 -26.87
CA VAL A 741 5.04 20.40 -25.92
C VAL A 741 5.01 19.79 -24.52
N LEU A 742 3.84 19.35 -24.07
CA LEU A 742 3.63 18.87 -22.71
C LEU A 742 4.37 17.55 -22.43
N ILE A 743 4.38 16.60 -23.37
CA ILE A 743 5.08 15.33 -23.17
C ILE A 743 6.60 15.55 -23.02
N PRO A 744 7.30 16.24 -23.95
CA PRO A 744 8.71 16.57 -23.76
C PRO A 744 8.96 17.46 -22.54
N ALA A 745 8.05 18.37 -22.17
CA ALA A 745 8.20 19.15 -20.95
C ALA A 745 8.15 18.28 -19.69
N ILE A 746 7.18 17.36 -19.58
CA ILE A 746 7.08 16.42 -18.45
C ILE A 746 8.28 15.47 -18.44
N MET A 747 8.65 14.92 -19.59
CA MET A 747 9.83 14.05 -19.71
C MET A 747 11.12 14.81 -19.40
N GLY A 748 11.24 16.06 -19.84
CA GLY A 748 12.37 16.94 -19.57
C GLY A 748 12.47 17.31 -18.10
N LEU A 749 11.35 17.57 -17.42
CA LEU A 749 11.31 17.78 -15.97
C LEU A 749 11.67 16.49 -15.21
N ALA A 750 11.14 15.35 -15.64
CA ALA A 750 11.45 14.06 -15.04
C ALA A 750 12.93 13.71 -15.23
N TYR A 751 13.48 13.94 -16.43
CA TYR A 751 14.89 13.75 -16.72
C TYR A 751 15.78 14.74 -15.97
N ALA A 752 15.40 16.02 -15.89
CA ALA A 752 16.14 17.01 -15.11
C ALA A 752 16.17 16.65 -13.63
N ARG A 753 15.03 16.21 -13.06
CA ARG A 753 14.98 15.69 -11.69
C ARG A 753 15.87 14.47 -11.51
N TRP A 754 15.82 13.54 -12.46
CA TRP A 754 16.64 12.34 -12.47
C TRP A 754 18.14 12.67 -12.55
N GLN A 755 18.53 13.64 -13.38
CA GLN A 755 19.91 14.11 -13.52
C GLN A 755 20.39 14.83 -12.26
N LEU A 756 19.57 15.69 -11.66
CA LEU A 756 19.89 16.33 -10.38
C LEU A 756 20.11 15.27 -9.30
N ALA A 757 19.24 14.28 -9.18
CA ALA A 757 19.44 13.18 -8.24
C ALA A 757 20.70 12.36 -8.55
N ALA A 758 21.01 12.13 -9.84
CA ALA A 758 22.25 11.46 -10.23
C ALA A 758 23.51 12.30 -9.94
N GLN A 759 23.42 13.64 -9.99
CA GLN A 759 24.48 14.56 -9.61
C GLN A 759 24.67 14.56 -8.09
N ASP A 760 23.59 14.62 -7.32
CA ASP A 760 23.62 14.53 -5.86
C ASP A 760 24.29 13.20 -5.42
N GLU A 761 23.98 12.10 -6.11
CA GLU A 761 24.59 10.77 -5.86
C GLU A 761 26.02 10.62 -6.40
N ALA A 762 26.48 11.49 -7.31
CA ALA A 762 27.83 11.40 -7.86
C ALA A 762 28.89 11.61 -6.77
N ASP A 763 28.55 12.39 -5.74
CA ASP A 763 29.41 12.66 -4.60
C ASP A 763 29.41 11.51 -3.55
N GLU A 764 28.64 10.46 -3.80
CA GLU A 764 28.48 9.31 -2.91
C GLU A 764 29.21 8.06 -3.44
N LEU A 765 29.59 7.15 -2.53
CA LEU A 765 30.24 5.87 -2.86
C LEU A 765 29.50 5.10 -3.96
N LEU A 766 28.17 5.11 -3.94
CA LEU A 766 27.36 4.50 -4.98
C LEU A 766 27.65 5.11 -6.36
N GLY A 767 27.67 6.44 -6.49
CA GLY A 767 27.97 7.14 -7.73
C GLY A 767 29.36 6.80 -8.26
N TRP A 768 30.36 6.73 -7.37
CA TRP A 768 31.73 6.32 -7.70
C TRP A 768 31.80 4.88 -8.25
N VAL A 769 31.07 3.94 -7.64
CA VAL A 769 30.99 2.55 -8.11
C VAL A 769 30.26 2.45 -9.45
N GLU A 770 29.15 3.16 -9.62
CA GLU A 770 28.40 3.20 -10.90
C GLU A 770 29.21 3.82 -12.04
N ALA A 771 30.04 4.83 -11.74
CA ALA A 771 30.95 5.45 -12.70
C ALA A 771 32.15 4.57 -13.07
N GLY A 772 32.35 3.43 -12.39
CA GLY A 772 33.53 2.58 -12.59
C GLY A 772 34.83 3.19 -12.05
N ALA A 773 34.74 4.22 -11.20
CA ALA A 773 35.89 4.87 -10.56
C ALA A 773 36.46 4.07 -9.38
N ALA A 774 35.78 2.99 -8.97
CA ALA A 774 36.21 2.08 -7.92
C ALA A 774 36.54 0.69 -8.48
N THR A 775 37.68 0.13 -8.07
CA THR A 775 37.98 -1.29 -8.22
C THR A 775 37.18 -2.08 -7.20
N THR A 776 36.30 -2.96 -7.68
CA THR A 776 35.38 -3.73 -6.82
C THR A 776 35.64 -5.22 -6.91
N SER A 777 35.48 -5.91 -5.79
CA SER A 777 35.53 -7.37 -5.70
C SER A 777 34.41 -7.85 -4.80
N ARG A 778 33.48 -8.64 -5.36
CA ARG A 778 32.26 -9.13 -4.66
C ARG A 778 31.38 -8.00 -4.11
N VAL A 779 31.28 -6.93 -4.89
CA VAL A 779 30.46 -5.77 -4.59
C VAL A 779 29.61 -5.48 -5.82
N GLU A 780 28.38 -5.05 -5.61
CA GLU A 780 27.48 -4.61 -6.68
C GLU A 780 26.67 -3.39 -6.22
N PRO A 781 26.37 -2.44 -7.12
CA PRO A 781 25.43 -1.38 -6.80
C PRO A 781 24.00 -1.97 -6.77
N GLY A 782 23.19 -1.59 -5.80
CA GLY A 782 21.84 -2.13 -5.68
C GLY A 782 21.06 -1.59 -4.49
N PRO A 783 19.75 -1.86 -4.44
CA PRO A 783 18.92 -1.36 -3.36
C PRO A 783 18.97 -2.29 -2.14
N VAL A 784 19.04 -1.73 -0.93
CA VAL A 784 18.86 -2.47 0.33
C VAL A 784 17.65 -1.92 1.06
N LYS A 785 16.88 -2.79 1.70
CA LYS A 785 15.79 -2.35 2.57
C LYS A 785 16.33 -2.16 3.97
N THR A 786 16.59 -0.91 4.36
CA THR A 786 16.98 -0.56 5.73
C THR A 786 16.06 0.55 6.20
N GLU A 787 15.67 0.57 7.48
CA GLU A 787 14.74 1.58 8.01
C GLU A 787 13.35 1.55 7.38
N MET A 788 12.96 0.36 6.91
CA MET A 788 11.86 0.06 6.00
C MET A 788 11.66 1.08 4.88
N LEU A 789 12.78 1.60 4.40
CA LEU A 789 12.92 2.31 3.15
C LEU A 789 13.77 1.48 2.23
N ILE A 790 13.48 1.57 0.94
CA ILE A 790 14.36 1.02 -0.07
C ILE A 790 15.42 2.09 -0.35
N ARG A 791 16.65 1.87 0.12
CA ARG A 791 17.75 2.81 -0.07
C ARG A 791 18.68 2.34 -1.19
N PRO A 792 19.08 3.22 -2.12
CA PRO A 792 20.17 2.92 -3.05
C PRO A 792 21.48 2.80 -2.24
N ALA A 793 22.28 1.77 -2.52
CA ALA A 793 23.49 1.47 -1.77
C ALA A 793 24.51 0.66 -2.59
N VAL A 794 25.70 0.52 -2.03
CA VAL A 794 26.68 -0.46 -2.48
C VAL A 794 26.52 -1.74 -1.64
N ILE A 795 26.22 -2.86 -2.31
CA ILE A 795 25.92 -4.13 -1.64
C ILE A 795 27.20 -4.96 -1.50
N MET A 796 27.58 -5.25 -0.25
CA MET A 796 28.73 -6.07 0.07
C MET A 796 28.34 -7.56 0.07
N ARG A 797 29.07 -8.40 -0.69
CA ARG A 797 28.81 -9.84 -0.80
C ARG A 797 30.05 -10.69 -0.45
N PRO A 798 30.59 -10.57 0.78
CA PRO A 798 31.75 -11.36 1.18
C PRO A 798 31.46 -12.86 1.13
N ARG A 799 32.50 -13.68 1.18
CA ARG A 799 32.39 -15.11 1.46
C ARG A 799 33.40 -15.47 2.55
N PRO A 800 33.24 -16.61 3.25
CA PRO A 800 34.26 -17.07 4.18
C PRO A 800 35.65 -17.06 3.56
N ARG A 801 36.58 -16.31 4.16
CA ARG A 801 37.98 -16.12 3.69
C ARG A 801 38.14 -15.42 2.34
N LYS A 802 37.09 -14.82 1.79
CA LYS A 802 37.13 -14.03 0.55
C LYS A 802 36.35 -12.73 0.79
N PRO A 803 37.01 -11.67 1.28
CA PRO A 803 36.33 -10.41 1.60
C PRO A 803 35.66 -9.81 0.37
N ALA A 804 34.65 -8.98 0.61
CA ALA A 804 34.22 -8.00 -0.37
C ALA A 804 35.10 -6.74 -0.21
N VAL A 805 35.59 -6.19 -1.31
CA VAL A 805 36.57 -5.10 -1.30
C VAL A 805 36.14 -4.02 -2.30
N ILE A 806 36.22 -2.77 -1.87
CA ILE A 806 36.12 -1.59 -2.71
C ILE A 806 37.43 -0.82 -2.54
N GLU A 807 38.10 -0.50 -3.63
CA GLU A 807 39.27 0.37 -3.66
C GLU A 807 39.04 1.50 -4.64
N LEU A 808 39.25 2.74 -4.23
CA LEU A 808 39.10 3.91 -5.09
C LEU A 808 40.17 4.95 -4.76
N GLU A 809 40.57 5.71 -5.78
CA GLU A 809 41.54 6.80 -5.65
C GLU A 809 40.80 8.12 -5.54
N LEU A 810 40.99 8.81 -4.42
CA LEU A 810 40.46 10.14 -4.17
C LEU A 810 41.58 11.14 -4.44
N GLU A 811 41.37 12.13 -5.31
CA GLU A 811 42.31 13.24 -5.48
C GLU A 811 42.42 14.11 -4.24
N ARG A 812 41.32 14.21 -3.50
CA ARG A 812 41.23 15.00 -2.28
C ARG A 812 40.24 14.33 -1.34
N VAL A 813 40.74 13.74 -0.26
CA VAL A 813 39.85 13.19 0.78
C VAL A 813 39.24 14.32 1.61
N PRO A 814 37.93 14.30 1.93
CA PRO A 814 37.33 15.25 2.85
C PRO A 814 37.95 15.12 4.24
N GLU A 815 37.87 16.17 5.07
CA GLU A 815 38.38 16.16 6.46
C GLU A 815 37.74 15.07 7.33
N THR A 816 36.52 14.68 6.97
CA THR A 816 35.76 13.62 7.59
C THR A 816 35.06 12.82 6.50
N ILE A 817 35.15 11.50 6.56
CA ILE A 817 34.35 10.60 5.74
C ILE A 817 33.13 10.19 6.57
N SER A 818 31.97 10.70 6.19
CA SER A 818 30.66 10.33 6.72
C SER A 818 30.01 9.26 5.85
N GLY A 819 29.15 8.45 6.44
CA GLY A 819 28.36 7.49 5.71
C GLY A 819 27.53 6.62 6.62
N TRP A 820 26.87 5.64 6.01
CA TRP A 820 26.04 4.69 6.73
C TRP A 820 26.24 3.27 6.24
N VAL A 821 26.00 2.33 7.15
CA VAL A 821 25.88 0.90 6.86
C VAL A 821 24.57 0.36 7.43
N GLY A 822 23.93 -0.57 6.72
CA GLY A 822 22.70 -1.21 7.20
C GLY A 822 22.52 -2.61 6.64
N ILE A 823 21.96 -3.50 7.47
CA ILE A 823 21.51 -4.82 7.06
C ILE A 823 20.07 -4.72 6.53
N ASP A 824 19.74 -5.58 5.56
CA ASP A 824 18.36 -5.74 5.10
C ASP A 824 17.41 -6.12 6.26
N ASP A 825 16.40 -5.27 6.52
CA ASP A 825 15.50 -5.37 7.67
C ASP A 825 14.82 -6.73 7.77
N ASP A 826 14.47 -7.32 6.62
CA ASP A 826 13.72 -8.58 6.59
C ASP A 826 14.60 -9.74 7.00
N GLN A 827 15.87 -9.69 6.64
CA GLN A 827 16.86 -10.67 7.05
C GLN A 827 17.24 -10.49 8.52
N ALA A 828 17.42 -9.24 8.97
CA ALA A 828 17.67 -8.91 10.38
C ALA A 828 16.55 -9.39 11.31
N GLN A 829 15.29 -9.37 10.85
CA GLN A 829 14.14 -9.86 11.63
C GLN A 829 13.99 -11.39 11.61
N THR A 830 14.71 -12.10 10.72
CA THR A 830 14.64 -13.56 10.71
C THR A 830 15.57 -14.17 11.76
N GLY A 831 15.01 -15.02 12.62
CA GLY A 831 15.80 -15.76 13.59
C GLY A 831 16.86 -16.67 12.93
N GLY A 832 17.99 -16.83 13.61
CA GLY A 832 19.06 -17.72 13.17
C GLY A 832 20.44 -17.22 13.60
N ARG A 833 21.46 -18.07 13.45
CA ARG A 833 22.86 -17.63 13.53
C ARG A 833 23.27 -17.06 12.18
N TRP A 834 23.23 -15.75 12.08
CA TRP A 834 23.78 -15.01 10.94
C TRP A 834 25.25 -14.71 11.19
N ALA A 835 26.02 -14.69 10.12
CA ALA A 835 27.41 -14.28 10.19
C ALA A 835 27.51 -12.78 10.47
N GLN A 836 28.55 -12.35 11.18
CA GLN A 836 28.79 -10.94 11.45
C GLN A 836 29.58 -10.31 10.29
N HIS A 837 29.25 -9.06 9.97
CA HIS A 837 30.04 -8.24 9.06
C HIS A 837 31.04 -7.43 9.88
N ASN A 838 32.30 -7.48 9.46
CA ASN A 838 33.37 -6.66 10.01
C ASN A 838 33.87 -5.78 8.87
N LEU A 839 33.40 -4.54 8.88
CA LEU A 839 33.79 -3.53 7.93
C LEU A 839 35.05 -2.83 8.44
N ARG A 840 36.00 -2.63 7.53
CA ARG A 840 37.24 -1.91 7.81
C ARG A 840 37.47 -0.88 6.72
N LEU A 841 37.55 0.38 7.11
CA LEU A 841 37.85 1.51 6.24
C LEU A 841 39.31 1.89 6.43
N GLU A 842 40.07 1.87 5.35
CA GLU A 842 41.50 2.13 5.36
C GLU A 842 41.85 3.16 4.31
N ILE A 843 42.80 4.04 4.61
CA ILE A 843 43.35 4.99 3.65
C ILE A 843 44.86 4.84 3.53
N ARG A 844 45.38 5.15 2.34
CA ARG A 844 46.81 5.17 2.05
C ARG A 844 47.13 6.35 1.15
N TRP A 845 48.16 7.12 1.46
CA TRP A 845 48.55 8.26 0.63
C TRP A 845 49.04 7.80 -0.76
N THR A 846 48.54 8.40 -1.85
CA THR A 846 48.91 7.98 -3.23
C THR A 846 50.36 8.31 -3.56
N GLY A 847 50.91 9.36 -2.95
CA GLY A 847 52.30 9.80 -3.16
C GLY A 847 53.36 8.82 -2.67
N HIS A 848 53.01 7.85 -1.83
CA HIS A 848 53.93 6.84 -1.30
C HIS A 848 53.26 5.45 -1.31
N PRO A 849 53.31 4.68 -2.40
CA PRO A 849 52.66 3.38 -2.50
C PRO A 849 53.15 2.34 -1.47
N GLU A 850 54.38 2.52 -0.97
CA GLU A 850 54.98 1.73 0.11
C GLU A 850 54.47 2.11 1.52
N SER A 851 53.67 3.18 1.64
CA SER A 851 53.09 3.56 2.92
C SER A 851 52.08 2.51 3.40
N GLN A 852 52.04 2.29 4.72
CA GLN A 852 51.09 1.37 5.33
C GLN A 852 49.67 1.93 5.22
N TRP A 853 48.71 1.03 5.06
CA TRP A 853 47.29 1.38 5.17
C TRP A 853 46.98 1.83 6.61
N LEU A 854 46.47 3.04 6.74
CA LEU A 854 45.97 3.59 8.00
C LEU A 854 44.50 3.19 8.15
N VAL A 855 44.14 2.54 9.25
CA VAL A 855 42.74 2.25 9.56
C VAL A 855 42.08 3.52 10.05
N LEU A 856 41.04 3.96 9.35
CA LEU A 856 40.21 5.07 9.77
C LEU A 856 39.14 4.61 10.76
N GLU A 857 38.47 3.52 10.42
CA GLU A 857 37.33 3.02 11.17
C GLU A 857 37.23 1.50 11.01
N GLU A 858 36.86 0.82 12.09
CA GLU A 858 36.55 -0.62 12.09
C GLU A 858 35.20 -0.84 12.77
N LEU A 859 34.22 -1.30 12.00
CA LEU A 859 32.83 -1.45 12.42
C LEU A 859 32.45 -2.93 12.41
N THR A 860 32.11 -3.46 13.58
CA THR A 860 31.36 -4.72 13.67
C THR A 860 29.88 -4.40 13.56
N VAL A 861 29.25 -4.82 12.45
CA VAL A 861 27.84 -4.49 12.19
C VAL A 861 26.94 -5.46 12.99
N PRO A 862 26.17 -4.99 13.99
CA PRO A 862 25.19 -5.80 14.68
C PRO A 862 24.15 -6.34 13.69
N HIS A 863 23.65 -7.55 13.96
CA HIS A 863 22.59 -8.17 13.17
C HIS A 863 21.21 -7.62 13.55
N ASP A 864 21.02 -6.32 13.35
CA ASP A 864 19.81 -5.59 13.71
C ASP A 864 19.24 -4.85 12.49
N ALA A 865 17.92 -4.62 12.49
CA ALA A 865 17.22 -3.91 11.44
C ALA A 865 17.40 -2.39 11.59
N LYS A 866 18.66 -1.95 11.68
CA LYS A 866 19.07 -0.57 11.96
C LYS A 866 20.12 -0.10 10.96
N ARG A 867 20.09 1.20 10.69
CA ARG A 867 21.16 1.90 9.99
C ARG A 867 22.13 2.44 11.02
N ILE A 868 23.42 2.30 10.74
CA ILE A 868 24.49 2.79 11.58
C ILE A 868 25.18 3.90 10.81
N GLU A 869 24.96 5.12 11.26
CA GLU A 869 25.70 6.29 10.81
C GLU A 869 27.09 6.26 11.44
N PHE A 870 28.12 6.61 10.68
CA PHE A 870 29.48 6.75 11.18
C PHE A 870 30.20 7.91 10.50
N SER A 871 31.24 8.38 11.16
CA SER A 871 32.00 9.56 10.76
C SER A 871 33.44 9.39 11.20
N ALA A 872 34.35 9.21 10.23
CA ALA A 872 35.76 8.95 10.49
C ALA A 872 36.62 10.14 10.05
N SER A 873 37.43 10.68 10.97
CA SER A 873 38.36 11.77 10.64
C SER A 873 39.53 11.26 9.82
N THR A 874 39.91 12.00 8.77
CA THR A 874 41.07 11.66 7.94
C THR A 874 42.38 12.22 8.46
N GLY A 875 42.33 12.99 9.56
CA GLY A 875 43.50 13.51 10.28
C GLY A 875 44.48 14.25 9.36
N ALA A 876 45.76 13.89 9.43
CA ALA A 876 46.81 14.52 8.64
C ALA A 876 46.72 14.25 7.12
N LEU A 877 45.88 13.30 6.70
CA LEU A 877 45.66 12.99 5.29
C LEU A 877 44.53 13.82 4.67
N SER A 878 43.82 14.63 5.46
CA SER A 878 42.77 15.53 4.99
C SER A 878 43.25 16.38 3.83
N TYR A 879 42.45 16.44 2.76
CA TYR A 879 42.73 17.18 1.53
C TYR A 879 43.96 16.70 0.73
N LEU A 880 44.55 15.55 1.05
CA LEU A 880 45.58 14.90 0.24
C LEU A 880 44.95 13.85 -0.70
N PRO A 881 45.63 13.50 -1.80
CA PRO A 881 45.21 12.39 -2.65
C PRO A 881 45.48 11.05 -1.96
N VAL A 882 44.48 10.19 -1.86
CA VAL A 882 44.56 8.91 -1.13
C VAL A 882 43.91 7.77 -1.90
N TYR A 883 44.39 6.55 -1.67
CA TYR A 883 43.62 5.34 -1.91
C TYR A 883 42.74 5.10 -0.71
N LEU A 884 41.42 5.01 -0.90
CA LEU A 884 40.46 4.54 0.08
C LEU A 884 40.15 3.07 -0.21
N ARG A 885 40.25 2.22 0.81
CA ARG A 885 39.87 0.81 0.77
C ARG A 885 38.79 0.53 1.81
N ILE A 886 37.73 -0.13 1.37
CA ILE A 886 36.65 -0.62 2.23
C ILE A 886 36.65 -2.14 2.11
N THR A 887 36.86 -2.83 3.23
CA THR A 887 36.90 -4.30 3.27
C THR A 887 35.79 -4.81 4.18
N ASP A 888 34.93 -5.68 3.67
CA ASP A 888 33.96 -6.45 4.46
C ASP A 888 34.45 -7.89 4.63
N GLN A 889 34.66 -8.29 5.87
CA GLN A 889 35.01 -9.65 6.26
C GLN A 889 33.90 -10.30 7.07
N THR A 890 33.76 -11.61 6.88
CA THR A 890 32.77 -12.40 7.59
C THR A 890 33.29 -13.76 7.99
N ASP A 891 32.76 -14.27 9.10
CA ASP A 891 33.15 -15.52 9.76
C ASP A 891 32.24 -16.72 9.41
N GLY A 892 31.06 -16.47 8.84
CA GLY A 892 30.01 -17.47 8.63
C GLY A 892 29.51 -17.62 7.19
N LYS A 893 28.72 -18.67 6.96
CA LYS A 893 28.17 -19.00 5.63
C LYS A 893 26.86 -18.29 5.30
N ARG A 894 26.06 -17.95 6.33
CA ARG A 894 24.74 -17.34 6.16
C ARG A 894 24.89 -15.84 6.36
N LEU A 895 24.96 -15.11 5.25
CA LEU A 895 25.28 -13.69 5.24
C LEU A 895 24.04 -12.87 5.00
N PRO A 896 23.72 -11.94 5.91
CA PRO A 896 22.70 -10.98 5.57
C PRO A 896 23.21 -10.05 4.46
N ARG A 897 22.28 -9.44 3.72
CA ARG A 897 22.58 -8.45 2.70
C ARG A 897 22.95 -7.15 3.42
N LEU A 898 24.19 -6.72 3.24
CA LEU A 898 24.73 -5.49 3.78
C LEU A 898 24.78 -4.42 2.70
N GLY A 899 24.18 -3.26 2.94
CA GLY A 899 24.37 -2.06 2.13
C GLY A 899 25.24 -1.04 2.85
N ILE A 900 26.09 -0.36 2.10
CA ILE A 900 26.91 0.77 2.57
C ILE A 900 26.81 1.93 1.58
N ASN A 901 26.86 3.15 2.10
CA ASN A 901 27.08 4.35 1.30
C ASN A 901 27.96 5.35 2.07
N LEU A 902 28.82 6.08 1.38
CA LEU A 902 29.71 7.09 1.95
C LEU A 902 29.57 8.41 1.19
N GLU A 903 29.74 9.53 1.89
CA GLU A 903 29.93 10.84 1.29
C GLU A 903 31.42 11.03 1.00
N LEU A 904 31.78 11.07 -0.28
CA LEU A 904 33.17 11.12 -0.74
C LEU A 904 33.53 12.47 -1.40
N GLY A 905 32.52 13.24 -1.82
CA GLY A 905 32.69 14.42 -2.66
C GLY A 905 32.82 14.07 -4.14
N ALA A 906 32.93 15.11 -4.98
CA ALA A 906 32.87 15.00 -6.43
C ALA A 906 33.89 14.01 -7.02
N VAL A 907 33.40 13.14 -7.92
CA VAL A 907 34.24 12.30 -8.78
C VAL A 907 35.12 13.21 -9.64
N PRO A 908 36.44 12.97 -9.73
CA PRO A 908 37.30 13.71 -10.61
C PRO A 908 36.81 13.63 -12.06
N ASP A 909 36.76 14.77 -12.74
CA ASP A 909 36.20 14.88 -14.07
C ASP A 909 37.11 14.16 -15.09
N SER A 910 36.88 12.85 -15.27
CA SER A 910 37.65 11.97 -16.17
C SER A 910 37.68 12.43 -17.64
N SER A 911 36.84 13.42 -17.99
CA SER A 911 36.76 14.02 -19.32
C SER A 911 37.93 14.96 -19.66
N VAL A 912 38.71 15.42 -18.69
CA VAL A 912 39.79 16.40 -18.91
C VAL A 912 41.10 15.75 -19.36
N ASP A 913 41.37 14.49 -19.02
CA ASP A 913 42.68 13.85 -19.26
C ASP A 913 42.73 12.80 -20.39
N GLN A 914 41.61 12.50 -21.08
CA GLN A 914 41.65 11.62 -22.26
C GLN A 914 41.97 12.34 -23.59
N ALA A 915 42.35 13.62 -23.55
CA ALA A 915 42.89 14.34 -24.71
C ALA A 915 44.38 14.02 -24.95
N HIS A 916 44.75 12.73 -24.99
CA HIS A 916 46.02 12.33 -25.57
C HIS A 916 45.88 12.18 -27.09
N PRO A 917 46.74 12.80 -27.91
CA PRO A 917 46.71 12.63 -29.35
C PRO A 917 47.09 11.19 -29.67
N ARG A 918 46.22 10.47 -30.39
CA ARG A 918 46.60 9.22 -31.06
C ARG A 918 47.80 9.54 -31.96
N ARG A 919 48.98 9.05 -31.58
CA ARG A 919 50.12 8.87 -32.49
C ARG A 919 49.95 7.58 -33.25
#